data_AF-A0A1Y1XDC1-F1
#
_entry.id   AF-A0A1Y1XDC1-F1
#
_cell.length_a   1.000
_cell.length_b   1.000
_cell.length_c   1.000
_cell.angle_alpha   90.00
_cell.angle_beta   90.00
_cell.angle_gamma   90.00
#
_symmetry.space_group_name_H-M   'P 1'
#
loop_
_entity.id
_entity.type
_entity.pdbx_description
1 polymer ?
#
loop_
_entity_poly.entity_id
_entity_poly.type
_entity_poly.pdbx_seq_one_letter_code
_entity_poly.pdbx_strand_id
1 'polypeptide(L)'
;MDLKILLVILSYISITFAETYTCDEVRKNICSSCSDDDYQCKTDSKGNIYSLLINNQDFSDGIPDSIFNITSLTDLYLVNDKITTISKKIHFLKNLKRFDIRTNELTTLPHEIRKLKNLKYLKLSHNNITSVPTSIKYLKSLTTLYLNSCKLTSFPNEILHLTKLQTLLLGSNKLRSIPSDIENLKDLSELKLNNNLLKSLPYEIANLKNLKKLNLRSNCLVSIPVTIDQDKVTVILENNDFNRCSSMPIVRIDTPDKQDITSREEWTKDAIISITNAKNEKWNFEEKTTSIRGRGNSSWDCPKKPYALKLNKKQSILGMPEHKRWVLISNYYDNSLMRNEIAFYLSKTFKMDYTVQGQYVDLILNDEYLGLYWLGEAIKVDENRVNIDDGNKDITDDEDKDYLIEIDNNYDEIIRFYSPIREIPYMIKNEDYMVDDETKEITSGGEARIERFKKMVDKLEKLLYPDCHRGMDTNECSAPNESYSDIIDIDSWIKAWLVNEIMTNEEIIDPRSFYCTYDHSTNTLKAGPVWDFDWAALYENEDGEVSVSKAIYYNALFKSPSFIKRTKKLWEKYYKRINIETKIESLRKKLSTSSEYDISVWGRHDDPYDHQREDFDGEVDFLKSVILIKLSVVNDFIENL
;
A
#
# COMPACT_ATOMS: atom_id res chain seq x y z
N MET A 1 -29.73 74.93 11.80
CA MET A 1 -28.71 73.99 12.32
C MET A 1 -29.48 72.78 12.83
N ASP A 2 -29.45 71.70 12.06
CA ASP A 2 -30.53 70.71 12.01
C ASP A 2 -30.38 69.65 13.11
N LEU A 3 -31.42 69.45 13.92
CA LEU A 3 -31.46 68.47 15.02
C LEU A 3 -31.18 67.04 14.52
N LYS A 4 -31.43 66.79 13.23
CA LYS A 4 -31.11 65.53 12.53
C LYS A 4 -29.61 65.29 12.36
N ILE A 5 -28.78 66.33 12.22
CA ILE A 5 -27.33 66.17 12.13
C ILE A 5 -26.74 65.83 13.51
N LEU A 6 -27.32 66.37 14.60
CA LEU A 6 -26.90 66.02 15.96
C LEU A 6 -27.24 64.56 16.32
N LEU A 7 -28.40 64.05 15.89
CA LEU A 7 -28.81 62.65 16.06
C LEU A 7 -27.96 61.68 15.21
N VAL A 8 -27.55 62.09 14.01
CA VAL A 8 -26.63 61.29 13.17
C VAL A 8 -25.22 61.28 13.76
N ILE A 9 -24.72 62.41 14.26
CA ILE A 9 -23.42 62.46 14.95
C ILE A 9 -23.44 61.63 16.24
N LEU A 10 -24.55 61.63 16.99
CA LEU A 10 -24.73 60.75 18.16
C LEU A 10 -24.85 59.26 17.78
N SER A 11 -25.33 58.91 16.58
CA SER A 11 -25.32 57.52 16.09
C SER A 11 -23.93 57.03 15.64
N TYR A 12 -22.98 57.94 15.40
CA TYR A 12 -21.59 57.61 15.04
C TYR A 12 -20.62 57.69 16.22
N ILE A 13 -21.06 58.20 17.38
CA ILE A 13 -20.32 58.17 18.63
C ILE A 13 -20.92 57.05 19.50
N SER A 14 -20.79 55.80 19.06
CA SER A 14 -20.64 54.71 20.03
C SER A 14 -19.23 54.77 20.56
N ILE A 15 -19.00 55.65 21.55
CA ILE A 15 -17.96 55.38 22.54
C ILE A 15 -18.48 54.13 23.25
N THR A 16 -18.08 52.97 22.74
CA THR A 16 -18.12 51.74 23.52
C THR A 16 -17.14 51.99 24.66
N PHE A 17 -17.64 52.49 25.79
CA PHE A 17 -17.00 52.16 27.05
C PHE A 17 -16.92 50.64 27.05
N ALA A 18 -15.72 50.08 26.90
CA ALA A 18 -15.52 48.68 27.19
C ALA A 18 -16.03 48.51 28.62
N GLU A 19 -17.13 47.78 28.80
CA GLU A 19 -17.56 47.36 30.12
C GLU A 19 -16.34 46.70 30.77
N THR A 20 -15.77 47.37 31.76
CA THR A 20 -14.65 46.82 32.51
C THR A 20 -15.21 45.74 33.40
N TYR A 21 -15.26 44.51 32.88
CA TYR A 21 -15.66 43.34 33.65
C TYR A 21 -14.76 43.23 34.88
N THR A 22 -15.36 43.29 36.05
CA THR A 22 -14.69 42.96 37.31
C THR A 22 -14.73 41.45 37.54
N CYS A 23 -13.80 40.92 38.33
CA CYS A 23 -13.82 39.51 38.70
C CYS A 23 -15.15 39.13 39.38
N ASP A 24 -15.68 39.98 40.25
CA ASP A 24 -16.94 39.72 40.95
C ASP A 24 -18.14 39.62 40.00
N GLU A 25 -18.20 40.47 38.98
CA GLU A 25 -19.24 40.39 37.93
C GLU A 25 -19.11 39.11 37.10
N VAL A 26 -17.89 38.74 36.70
CA VAL A 26 -17.65 37.48 35.97
C VAL A 26 -18.07 36.29 36.82
N ARG A 27 -17.69 36.25 38.11
CA ARG A 27 -18.09 35.18 39.02
C ARG A 27 -19.61 35.12 39.15
N LYS A 28 -20.25 36.25 39.42
CA LYS A 28 -21.72 36.31 39.60
C LYS A 28 -22.49 35.89 38.36
N ASN A 29 -22.01 36.24 37.17
CA ASN A 29 -22.75 36.01 35.92
C ASN A 29 -22.48 34.65 35.28
N ILE A 30 -21.28 34.08 35.48
CA ILE A 30 -20.85 32.86 34.80
C ILE A 30 -20.71 31.68 35.76
N CYS A 31 -20.30 31.95 36.98
CA CYS A 31 -19.78 30.95 37.92
C CYS A 31 -20.39 31.13 39.32
N SER A 32 -21.69 31.48 39.39
CA SER A 32 -22.32 31.91 40.64
C SER A 32 -22.37 30.81 41.71
N SER A 33 -22.34 29.55 41.29
CA SER A 33 -22.30 28.35 42.12
C SER A 33 -20.92 27.69 42.21
N CYS A 34 -19.87 28.32 41.68
CA CYS A 34 -18.53 27.73 41.65
C CYS A 34 -17.88 27.71 43.03
N SER A 35 -17.13 26.65 43.29
CA SER A 35 -16.19 26.62 44.41
C SER A 35 -15.03 27.60 44.16
N ASP A 36 -14.28 27.92 45.21
CA ASP A 36 -13.11 28.78 45.08
C ASP A 36 -11.95 28.11 44.30
N ASP A 37 -11.93 26.78 44.27
CA ASP A 37 -10.97 26.02 43.46
C ASP A 37 -11.34 26.05 41.97
N ASP A 38 -12.63 26.22 41.66
CA ASP A 38 -13.18 26.23 40.30
C ASP A 38 -13.25 27.62 39.68
N TYR A 39 -12.95 28.68 40.44
CA TYR A 39 -12.93 30.05 39.94
C TYR A 39 -11.72 30.82 40.46
N GLN A 40 -10.83 31.25 39.57
CA GLN A 40 -9.76 32.20 39.90
C GLN A 40 -9.70 33.32 38.86
N CYS A 41 -9.59 34.56 39.32
CA CYS A 41 -9.52 35.73 38.46
C CYS A 41 -8.43 36.68 38.94
N LYS A 42 -7.57 37.14 38.03
CA LYS A 42 -6.46 38.06 38.34
C LYS A 42 -6.51 39.27 37.43
N THR A 43 -6.28 40.43 38.03
CA THR A 43 -6.27 41.74 37.37
C THR A 43 -4.89 42.39 37.40
N ASP A 44 -4.60 43.22 36.41
CA ASP A 44 -3.41 44.07 36.41
C ASP A 44 -3.58 45.29 37.34
N SER A 45 -2.56 46.15 37.42
CA SER A 45 -2.60 47.36 38.26
C SER A 45 -3.66 48.39 37.83
N LYS A 46 -4.30 48.20 36.68
CA LYS A 46 -5.38 49.04 36.14
C LYS A 46 -6.75 48.36 36.27
N GLY A 47 -6.83 47.18 36.88
CA GLY A 47 -8.07 46.43 37.06
C GLY A 47 -8.47 45.57 35.86
N ASN A 48 -7.66 45.47 34.80
CA ASN A 48 -8.00 44.62 33.65
C ASN A 48 -7.74 43.15 33.97
N ILE A 49 -8.72 42.29 33.74
CA ILE A 49 -8.58 40.84 33.94
C ILE A 49 -7.59 40.29 32.89
N TYR A 50 -6.46 39.72 33.34
CA TYR A 50 -5.48 39.09 32.46
C TYR A 50 -5.46 37.55 32.61
N SER A 51 -5.94 37.01 33.73
CA SER A 51 -6.02 35.56 33.94
C SER A 51 -7.40 35.20 34.48
N LEU A 52 -8.05 34.22 33.85
CA LEU A 52 -9.34 33.69 34.25
C LEU A 52 -9.33 32.16 34.21
N LEU A 53 -9.70 31.54 35.33
CA LEU A 53 -9.92 30.11 35.48
C LEU A 53 -11.37 29.90 35.87
N ILE A 54 -12.05 29.06 35.10
CA ILE A 54 -13.41 28.58 35.36
C ILE A 54 -13.37 27.08 35.04
N ASN A 55 -13.66 26.20 36.00
CA ASN A 55 -13.61 24.75 35.79
C ASN A 55 -14.88 24.06 36.30
N ASN A 56 -15.09 22.81 35.89
CA ASN A 56 -16.17 21.94 36.39
C ASN A 56 -17.58 22.52 36.16
N GLN A 57 -17.78 23.29 35.08
CA GLN A 57 -19.06 23.89 34.73
C GLN A 57 -19.82 23.08 33.68
N ASP A 58 -21.07 23.47 33.43
CA ASP A 58 -21.83 22.97 32.29
C ASP A 58 -21.89 24.04 31.19
N PHE A 59 -20.94 23.97 30.26
CA PHE A 59 -20.91 24.77 29.04
C PHE A 59 -21.24 23.93 27.81
N SER A 60 -22.12 22.93 27.93
CA SER A 60 -22.60 22.13 26.79
C SER A 60 -23.25 23.01 25.71
N ASP A 61 -23.94 24.07 26.14
CA ASP A 61 -24.58 25.07 25.26
C ASP A 61 -23.59 26.12 24.70
N GLY A 62 -22.31 25.99 25.04
CA GLY A 62 -21.23 26.83 24.57
C GLY A 62 -20.62 27.72 25.66
N ILE A 63 -19.39 28.18 25.38
CA ILE A 63 -18.67 29.11 26.26
C ILE A 63 -19.44 30.45 26.31
N PRO A 64 -19.76 30.99 27.50
CA PRO A 64 -20.46 32.26 27.63
C PRO A 64 -19.76 33.40 26.91
N ASP A 65 -20.52 34.15 26.10
CA ASP A 65 -19.97 35.18 25.22
C ASP A 65 -19.25 36.32 25.94
N SER A 66 -19.63 36.58 27.20
CA SER A 66 -18.98 37.56 28.06
C SER A 66 -17.50 37.29 28.28
N ILE A 67 -17.05 36.02 28.25
CA ILE A 67 -15.63 35.66 28.35
C ILE A 67 -14.85 36.24 27.16
N PHE A 68 -15.43 36.20 25.95
CA PHE A 68 -14.76 36.72 24.74
C PHE A 68 -14.66 38.24 24.70
N ASN A 69 -15.45 38.95 25.53
CA ASN A 69 -15.37 40.41 25.65
C ASN A 69 -14.19 40.86 26.54
N ILE A 70 -13.60 39.95 27.34
CA ILE A 70 -12.45 40.24 28.20
C ILE A 70 -11.15 40.20 27.36
N THR A 71 -11.01 41.16 26.44
CA THR A 71 -9.92 41.19 25.44
C THR A 71 -8.51 41.36 26.02
N SER A 72 -8.40 41.71 27.31
CA SER A 72 -7.15 41.78 28.07
C SER A 72 -6.59 40.42 28.50
N LEU A 73 -7.34 39.33 28.36
CA LEU A 73 -6.91 38.00 28.77
C LEU A 73 -5.58 37.56 28.12
N THR A 74 -4.66 37.13 28.97
CA THR A 74 -3.42 36.42 28.61
C THR A 74 -3.47 34.94 28.96
N ASP A 75 -4.24 34.56 29.99
CA ASP A 75 -4.37 33.18 30.45
C ASP A 75 -5.85 32.83 30.65
N LEU A 76 -6.33 31.80 29.95
CA LEU A 76 -7.69 31.29 30.06
C LEU A 76 -7.66 29.78 30.33
N TYR A 77 -8.35 29.36 31.40
CA TYR A 77 -8.50 27.96 31.79
C TYR A 77 -10.00 27.63 31.85
N LEU A 78 -10.40 26.62 31.09
CA LEU A 78 -11.76 26.09 30.95
C LEU A 78 -11.71 24.56 31.00
N VAL A 79 -11.45 23.98 32.17
CA VAL A 79 -11.18 22.54 32.34
C VAL A 79 -12.38 21.81 32.90
N ASN A 80 -12.78 20.70 32.27
CA ASN A 80 -13.93 19.90 32.69
C ASN A 80 -15.27 20.64 32.63
N ASP A 81 -15.51 21.38 31.54
CA ASP A 81 -16.68 22.25 31.39
C ASP A 81 -17.71 21.74 30.36
N LYS A 82 -17.60 20.47 29.93
CA LYS A 82 -18.46 19.86 28.88
C LYS A 82 -18.53 20.65 27.56
N ILE A 83 -17.49 21.42 27.24
CA ILE A 83 -17.47 22.27 26.05
C ILE A 83 -17.41 21.40 24.79
N THR A 84 -18.40 21.51 23.92
CA THR A 84 -18.47 20.79 22.64
C THR A 84 -17.89 21.57 21.48
N THR A 85 -17.96 22.92 21.52
CA THR A 85 -17.45 23.83 20.48
C THR A 85 -16.91 25.13 21.06
N ILE A 86 -15.97 25.76 20.34
CA ILE A 86 -15.48 27.10 20.67
C ILE A 86 -16.07 28.09 19.67
N SER A 87 -16.71 29.14 20.18
CA SER A 87 -17.29 30.22 19.37
C SER A 87 -16.22 30.92 18.50
N LYS A 88 -16.63 31.36 17.31
CA LYS A 88 -15.79 32.19 16.41
C LYS A 88 -15.30 33.46 17.10
N LYS A 89 -15.98 33.94 18.14
CA LYS A 89 -15.61 35.10 18.96
C LYS A 89 -14.27 34.95 19.70
N ILE A 90 -13.68 33.74 19.74
CA ILE A 90 -12.33 33.52 20.28
C ILE A 90 -11.28 34.48 19.66
N HIS A 91 -11.47 34.95 18.42
CA HIS A 91 -10.57 35.90 17.78
C HIS A 91 -10.45 37.26 18.47
N PHE A 92 -11.35 37.60 19.40
CA PHE A 92 -11.26 38.82 20.20
C PHE A 92 -10.16 38.74 21.27
N LEU A 93 -9.79 37.53 21.73
CA LEU A 93 -8.78 37.30 22.76
C LEU A 93 -7.34 37.35 22.22
N LYS A 94 -7.00 38.38 21.43
CA LYS A 94 -5.72 38.48 20.69
C LYS A 94 -4.47 38.45 21.58
N ASN A 95 -4.62 38.78 22.87
CA ASN A 95 -3.54 38.83 23.85
C ASN A 95 -3.26 37.48 24.52
N LEU A 96 -4.07 36.44 24.23
CA LEU A 96 -3.98 35.15 24.87
C LEU A 96 -2.63 34.48 24.59
N LYS A 97 -1.95 34.11 25.67
CA LYS A 97 -0.67 33.40 25.71
C LYS A 97 -0.85 31.95 26.16
N ARG A 98 -1.86 31.68 26.98
CA ARG A 98 -2.19 30.34 27.45
C ARG A 98 -3.69 30.10 27.32
N PHE A 99 -4.01 28.96 26.71
CA PHE A 99 -5.37 28.45 26.65
C PHE A 99 -5.36 26.98 27.08
N ASP A 100 -5.96 26.71 28.22
CA ASP A 100 -6.12 25.35 28.76
C ASP A 100 -7.61 24.99 28.71
N ILE A 101 -7.97 24.05 27.84
CA ILE A 101 -9.34 23.58 27.64
C ILE A 101 -9.40 22.05 27.69
N ARG A 102 -8.55 21.46 28.53
CA ARG A 102 -8.46 20.01 28.73
C ARG A 102 -9.74 19.44 29.34
N THR A 103 -9.96 18.15 29.14
CA THR A 103 -11.10 17.41 29.73
C THR A 103 -12.43 18.02 29.28
N ASN A 104 -12.63 18.18 27.97
CA ASN A 104 -13.89 18.67 27.40
C ASN A 104 -14.34 17.72 26.29
N GLU A 105 -15.29 18.12 25.47
CA GLU A 105 -15.89 17.27 24.43
C GLU A 105 -15.61 17.78 23.01
N LEU A 106 -14.61 18.65 22.85
CA LEU A 106 -14.27 19.26 21.56
C LEU A 106 -13.93 18.20 20.51
N THR A 107 -14.51 18.32 19.32
CA THR A 107 -14.15 17.51 18.16
C THR A 107 -13.11 18.18 17.25
N THR A 108 -13.00 19.50 17.30
CA THR A 108 -11.99 20.29 16.58
C THR A 108 -11.84 21.70 17.18
N LEU A 109 -10.94 22.51 16.62
CA LEU A 109 -10.80 23.94 16.93
C LEU A 109 -11.42 24.79 15.79
N PRO A 110 -11.95 25.98 16.09
CA PRO A 110 -12.46 26.89 15.06
C PRO A 110 -11.29 27.49 14.24
N HIS A 111 -11.55 27.76 12.97
CA HIS A 111 -10.56 28.37 12.05
C HIS A 111 -10.04 29.73 12.55
N GLU A 112 -10.83 30.45 13.36
CA GLU A 112 -10.50 31.72 13.99
C GLU A 112 -9.34 31.65 14.98
N ILE A 113 -8.94 30.46 15.45
CA ILE A 113 -7.77 30.27 16.32
C ILE A 113 -6.51 30.89 15.71
N ARG A 114 -6.40 30.94 14.37
CA ARG A 114 -5.28 31.58 13.64
C ARG A 114 -5.00 33.03 14.04
N LYS A 115 -5.95 33.72 14.68
CA LYS A 115 -5.82 35.11 15.13
C LYS A 115 -5.11 35.24 16.47
N LEU A 116 -4.95 34.15 17.24
CA LEU A 116 -4.26 34.15 18.53
C LEU A 116 -2.72 34.08 18.37
N LYS A 117 -2.13 35.08 17.73
CA LYS A 117 -0.70 35.10 17.36
C LYS A 117 0.26 35.04 18.56
N ASN A 118 -0.22 35.40 19.74
CA ASN A 118 0.56 35.43 20.98
C ASN A 118 0.50 34.10 21.77
N LEU A 119 -0.29 33.12 21.31
CA LEU A 119 -0.50 31.87 22.03
C LEU A 119 0.80 31.07 22.10
N LYS A 120 1.23 30.74 23.31
CA LYS A 120 2.43 29.94 23.62
C LYS A 120 2.07 28.54 24.11
N TYR A 121 1.01 28.44 24.89
CA TYR A 121 0.55 27.20 25.49
C TYR A 121 -0.88 26.92 25.06
N LEU A 122 -1.09 25.81 24.35
CA LEU A 122 -2.41 25.32 23.98
C LEU A 122 -2.56 23.89 24.49
N LYS A 123 -3.48 23.69 25.44
CA LYS A 123 -3.70 22.38 26.07
C LYS A 123 -5.11 21.88 25.77
N LEU A 124 -5.17 20.75 25.07
CA LEU A 124 -6.39 20.16 24.52
C LEU A 124 -6.57 18.69 24.89
N SER A 125 -5.67 18.12 25.70
CA SER A 125 -5.77 16.73 26.14
C SER A 125 -7.13 16.36 26.71
N HIS A 126 -7.53 15.10 26.57
CA HIS A 126 -8.82 14.59 27.03
C HIS A 126 -10.00 15.33 26.38
N ASN A 127 -9.99 15.39 25.05
CA ASN A 127 -11.10 15.88 24.23
C ASN A 127 -11.45 14.85 23.16
N ASN A 128 -12.55 15.04 22.42
CA ASN A 128 -12.96 14.20 21.30
C ASN A 128 -12.31 14.58 19.96
N ILE A 129 -11.14 15.23 19.97
CA ILE A 129 -10.54 15.82 18.77
C ILE A 129 -10.16 14.73 17.78
N THR A 130 -10.78 14.74 16.60
CA THR A 130 -10.46 13.83 15.49
C THR A 130 -9.55 14.47 14.46
N SER A 131 -9.56 15.81 14.35
CA SER A 131 -8.67 16.56 13.47
C SER A 131 -8.30 17.93 14.05
N VAL A 132 -7.09 18.38 13.72
CA VAL A 132 -6.60 19.73 14.04
C VAL A 132 -6.78 20.59 12.79
N PRO A 133 -7.39 21.79 12.86
CA PRO A 133 -7.64 22.57 11.66
C PRO A 133 -6.34 23.10 11.07
N THR A 134 -6.30 23.21 9.74
CA THR A 134 -5.14 23.74 8.99
C THR A 134 -4.65 25.10 9.49
N SER A 135 -5.57 25.86 10.09
CA SER A 135 -5.34 27.17 10.70
C SER A 135 -4.34 27.16 11.88
N ILE A 136 -4.04 26.00 12.49
CA ILE A 136 -3.08 25.91 13.61
C ILE A 136 -1.67 26.36 13.20
N LYS A 137 -1.27 26.14 11.93
CA LYS A 137 0.05 26.51 11.39
C LYS A 137 0.40 27.99 11.53
N TYR A 138 -0.60 28.82 11.80
CA TYR A 138 -0.47 30.26 11.96
C TYR A 138 -0.12 30.71 13.39
N LEU A 139 -0.09 29.79 14.36
CA LEU A 139 0.27 30.05 15.77
C LEU A 139 1.79 30.03 15.98
N LYS A 140 2.52 30.91 15.29
CA LYS A 140 4.00 30.91 15.24
C LYS A 140 4.72 31.14 16.57
N SER A 141 3.99 31.48 17.63
CA SER A 141 4.51 31.65 18.99
C SER A 141 4.35 30.41 19.87
N LEU A 142 3.69 29.35 19.37
CA LEU A 142 3.36 28.18 20.17
C LEU A 142 4.62 27.40 20.52
N THR A 143 4.83 27.18 21.83
CA THR A 143 5.95 26.40 22.38
C THR A 143 5.49 25.07 22.98
N THR A 144 4.20 24.97 23.33
CA THR A 144 3.65 23.79 23.99
C THR A 144 2.27 23.45 23.44
N LEU A 145 2.10 22.22 22.98
CA LEU A 145 0.84 21.71 22.47
C LEU A 145 0.53 20.32 23.07
N TYR A 146 -0.57 20.23 23.82
CA TYR A 146 -1.01 18.98 24.42
C TYR A 146 -2.26 18.47 23.72
N LEU A 147 -2.18 17.26 23.17
CA LEU A 147 -3.22 16.54 22.44
C LEU A 147 -3.28 15.07 22.92
N ASN A 148 -2.90 14.80 24.19
CA ASN A 148 -2.98 13.44 24.73
C ASN A 148 -4.45 13.01 24.90
N SER A 149 -4.74 11.72 24.72
CA SER A 149 -6.09 11.18 24.94
C SER A 149 -7.14 11.93 24.12
N CYS A 150 -6.82 12.19 22.86
CA CYS A 150 -7.77 12.64 21.85
C CYS A 150 -8.23 11.44 20.99
N LYS A 151 -8.81 11.70 19.81
CA LYS A 151 -9.28 10.68 18.86
C LYS A 151 -8.54 10.78 17.52
N LEU A 152 -7.30 11.27 17.53
CA LEU A 152 -6.49 11.42 16.32
C LEU A 152 -6.14 10.04 15.76
N THR A 153 -6.47 9.80 14.50
CA THR A 153 -6.10 8.59 13.74
C THR A 153 -4.87 8.81 12.87
N SER A 154 -4.55 10.07 12.54
CA SER A 154 -3.40 10.47 11.76
C SER A 154 -2.66 11.64 12.41
N PHE A 155 -1.38 11.81 12.08
CA PHE A 155 -0.58 12.92 12.56
C PHE A 155 -1.10 14.24 11.92
N PRO A 156 -1.36 15.28 12.71
CA PRO A 156 -1.78 16.59 12.17
C PRO A 156 -0.59 17.36 11.57
N ASN A 157 -0.36 17.16 10.26
CA ASN A 157 0.80 17.68 9.53
C ASN A 157 0.99 19.20 9.64
N GLU A 158 -0.07 19.98 9.89
CA GLU A 158 0.04 21.43 10.03
C GLU A 158 0.77 21.88 11.30
N ILE A 159 0.91 21.00 12.30
CA ILE A 159 1.76 21.25 13.47
C ILE A 159 3.23 21.38 13.08
N LEU A 160 3.67 20.72 12.00
CA LEU A 160 5.07 20.72 11.54
C LEU A 160 5.57 22.13 11.15
N HIS A 161 4.65 23.06 10.90
CA HIS A 161 4.95 24.47 10.62
C HIS A 161 5.22 25.32 11.88
N LEU A 162 5.12 24.73 13.08
CA LEU A 162 5.31 25.39 14.37
C LEU A 162 6.75 25.24 14.85
N THR A 163 7.68 25.90 14.16
CA THR A 163 9.13 25.72 14.36
C THR A 163 9.66 26.07 15.76
N LYS A 164 8.89 26.79 16.58
CA LYS A 164 9.20 27.12 17.99
C LYS A 164 8.64 26.11 19.01
N LEU A 165 8.00 25.04 18.54
CA LEU A 165 7.38 24.05 19.42
C LEU A 165 8.46 23.27 20.16
N GLN A 166 8.39 23.27 21.50
CA GLN A 166 9.35 22.62 22.39
C GLN A 166 8.79 21.35 23.04
N THR A 167 7.48 21.28 23.21
CA THR A 167 6.78 20.14 23.80
C THR A 167 5.54 19.79 22.98
N LEU A 168 5.51 18.56 22.48
CA LEU A 168 4.37 18.00 21.76
C LEU A 168 3.95 16.69 22.42
N LEU A 169 2.72 16.68 22.97
CA LEU A 169 2.17 15.48 23.61
C LEU A 169 1.00 14.94 22.79
N LEU A 170 1.16 13.74 22.25
CA LEU A 170 0.22 13.03 21.36
C LEU A 170 -0.07 11.60 21.87
N GLY A 171 0.23 11.31 23.13
CA GLY A 171 0.03 9.98 23.71
C GLY A 171 -1.45 9.60 23.84
N SER A 172 -1.75 8.30 23.84
CA SER A 172 -3.10 7.75 23.93
C SER A 172 -4.03 8.23 22.81
N ASN A 173 -3.54 8.20 21.56
CA ASN A 173 -4.32 8.42 20.35
C ASN A 173 -4.34 7.12 19.52
N LYS A 174 -4.63 7.20 18.22
CA LYS A 174 -4.61 6.08 17.27
C LYS A 174 -3.66 6.34 16.10
N LEU A 175 -2.56 7.06 16.35
CA LEU A 175 -1.58 7.40 15.33
C LEU A 175 -0.89 6.14 14.81
N ARG A 176 -0.86 5.98 13.49
CA ARG A 176 -0.21 4.86 12.80
C ARG A 176 1.20 5.19 12.31
N SER A 177 1.44 6.44 11.93
CA SER A 177 2.72 6.90 11.41
C SER A 177 3.04 8.31 11.88
N ILE A 178 4.32 8.69 11.71
CA ILE A 178 4.82 10.05 11.89
C ILE A 178 5.44 10.47 10.56
N PRO A 179 5.12 11.67 10.03
CA PRO A 179 5.67 12.14 8.77
C PRO A 179 7.17 12.45 8.88
N SER A 180 7.91 12.27 7.78
CA SER A 180 9.34 12.64 7.70
C SER A 180 9.59 14.12 7.99
N ASP A 181 8.65 14.99 7.62
CA ASP A 181 8.64 16.43 7.94
C ASP A 181 8.69 16.76 9.46
N ILE A 182 8.67 15.77 10.35
CA ILE A 182 8.87 15.95 11.80
C ILE A 182 10.16 16.73 12.12
N GLU A 183 11.19 16.59 11.29
CA GLU A 183 12.46 17.32 11.42
C GLU A 183 12.31 18.86 11.41
N ASN A 184 11.21 19.38 10.88
CA ASN A 184 10.93 20.81 10.85
C ASN A 184 10.70 21.41 12.25
N LEU A 185 10.40 20.58 13.26
CA LEU A 185 10.23 21.00 14.65
C LEU A 185 11.57 21.16 15.37
N LYS A 186 12.41 22.07 14.86
CA LYS A 186 13.83 22.24 15.26
C LYS A 186 14.03 22.51 16.76
N ASP A 187 13.07 23.14 17.43
CA ASP A 187 13.13 23.46 18.86
C ASP A 187 12.53 22.35 19.76
N LEU A 188 12.05 21.25 19.19
CA LEU A 188 11.35 20.20 19.93
C LEU A 188 12.30 19.49 20.90
N SER A 189 11.91 19.47 22.16
CA SER A 189 12.69 18.89 23.27
C SER A 189 12.01 17.68 23.92
N GLU A 190 10.68 17.63 23.87
CA GLU A 190 9.89 16.52 24.41
C GLU A 190 8.79 16.14 23.42
N LEU A 191 8.81 14.88 23.01
CA LEU A 191 7.79 14.25 22.15
C LEU A 191 7.21 13.03 22.87
N LYS A 192 5.91 13.06 23.17
CA LYS A 192 5.19 11.89 23.70
C LYS A 192 4.26 11.30 22.66
N LEU A 193 4.49 10.04 22.33
CA LEU A 193 3.75 9.23 21.37
C LEU A 193 3.29 7.90 21.99
N ASN A 194 3.37 7.76 23.31
CA ASN A 194 3.00 6.53 24.01
C ASN A 194 1.53 6.14 23.79
N ASN A 195 1.21 4.84 23.82
CA ASN A 195 -0.14 4.32 23.58
C ASN A 195 -0.72 4.78 22.23
N ASN A 196 0.02 4.56 21.14
CA ASN A 196 -0.44 4.73 19.76
C ASN A 196 -0.28 3.39 19.02
N LEU A 197 -0.37 3.41 17.68
CA LEU A 197 -0.27 2.24 16.82
C LEU A 197 0.97 2.29 15.92
N LEU A 198 2.04 3.01 16.32
CA LEU A 198 3.22 3.20 15.47
C LEU A 198 3.95 1.87 15.22
N LYS A 199 4.13 1.51 13.94
CA LYS A 199 4.89 0.32 13.51
C LYS A 199 6.36 0.63 13.19
N SER A 200 6.66 1.86 12.79
CA SER A 200 8.00 2.37 12.51
C SER A 200 8.09 3.87 12.85
N LEU A 201 9.30 4.44 12.76
CA LEU A 201 9.55 5.88 12.85
C LEU A 201 10.35 6.33 11.61
N PRO A 202 10.13 7.56 11.12
CA PRO A 202 10.96 8.12 10.06
C PRO A 202 12.40 8.33 10.55
N TYR A 203 13.39 8.13 9.67
CA TYR A 203 14.81 8.36 9.98
C TYR A 203 15.07 9.84 10.37
N GLU A 204 14.27 10.76 9.83
CA GLU A 204 14.30 12.21 10.08
C GLU A 204 14.02 12.59 11.54
N ILE A 205 13.47 11.68 12.35
CA ILE A 205 13.34 11.92 13.79
C ILE A 205 14.70 12.19 14.46
N ALA A 206 15.79 11.64 13.92
CA ALA A 206 17.15 11.88 14.38
C ALA A 206 17.64 13.32 14.09
N ASN A 207 16.99 14.05 13.17
CA ASN A 207 17.33 15.44 12.85
C ASN A 207 16.81 16.44 13.89
N LEU A 208 16.02 15.99 14.87
CA LEU A 208 15.56 16.79 16.01
C LEU A 208 16.68 17.03 17.03
N LYS A 209 17.62 17.91 16.70
CA LYS A 209 18.85 18.17 17.47
C LYS A 209 18.63 18.59 18.93
N ASN A 210 17.45 19.13 19.26
CA ASN A 210 17.09 19.57 20.61
C ASN A 210 16.27 18.54 21.41
N LEU A 211 15.94 17.38 20.81
CA LEU A 211 15.13 16.36 21.45
C LEU A 211 15.89 15.77 22.64
N LYS A 212 15.21 15.70 23.79
CA LYS A 212 15.76 15.14 25.03
C LYS A 212 14.94 13.97 25.53
N LYS A 213 13.64 13.94 25.22
CA LYS A 213 12.71 12.91 25.68
C LYS A 213 11.82 12.46 24.54
N LEU A 214 11.85 11.17 24.26
CA LEU A 214 11.00 10.50 23.28
C LEU A 214 10.28 9.34 23.96
N ASN A 215 8.97 9.50 24.19
CA ASN A 215 8.17 8.44 24.80
C ASN A 215 7.37 7.67 23.74
N LEU A 216 7.74 6.42 23.51
CA LEU A 216 7.16 5.51 22.52
C LEU A 216 6.54 4.27 23.19
N ARG A 217 6.40 4.27 24.52
CA ARG A 217 5.84 3.15 25.29
C ARG A 217 4.49 2.72 24.73
N SER A 218 4.22 1.42 24.70
CA SER A 218 2.94 0.86 24.25
C SER A 218 2.58 1.22 22.80
N ASN A 219 3.54 1.15 21.87
CA ASN A 219 3.29 1.19 20.43
C ASN A 219 3.44 -0.23 19.83
N CYS A 220 3.76 -0.33 18.54
CA CYS A 220 3.89 -1.56 17.79
C CYS A 220 5.23 -1.61 17.05
N LEU A 221 6.25 -0.92 17.58
CA LEU A 221 7.55 -0.77 16.92
C LEU A 221 8.32 -2.09 16.98
N VAL A 222 8.95 -2.45 15.86
CA VAL A 222 9.94 -3.53 15.83
C VAL A 222 11.27 -3.04 16.39
N SER A 223 11.68 -1.85 15.95
CA SER A 223 12.92 -1.19 16.30
C SER A 223 12.74 0.33 16.24
N ILE A 224 13.77 1.06 16.64
CA ILE A 224 13.89 2.50 16.36
C ILE A 224 15.05 2.73 15.38
N PRO A 225 15.01 3.81 14.59
CA PRO A 225 16.13 4.16 13.72
C PRO A 225 17.45 4.19 14.49
N VAL A 226 18.46 3.48 13.98
CA VAL A 226 19.82 3.44 14.56
C VAL A 226 20.47 4.83 14.62
N THR A 227 19.95 5.78 13.83
CA THR A 227 20.36 7.19 13.80
C THR A 227 19.98 7.98 15.06
N ILE A 228 19.11 7.46 15.92
CA ILE A 228 18.77 8.10 17.19
C ILE A 228 19.91 7.91 18.20
N ASP A 229 20.56 9.01 18.56
CA ASP A 229 21.57 9.06 19.63
C ASP A 229 20.91 8.91 21.02
N GLN A 230 20.89 7.68 21.52
CA GLN A 230 20.28 7.34 22.82
C GLN A 230 21.08 7.86 24.04
N ASP A 231 22.32 8.37 23.85
CA ASP A 231 23.06 9.06 24.92
C ASP A 231 22.53 10.49 25.13
N LYS A 232 21.98 11.10 24.07
CA LYS A 232 21.38 12.44 24.13
C LYS A 232 19.87 12.42 24.35
N VAL A 233 19.18 11.39 23.87
CA VAL A 233 17.72 11.28 23.93
C VAL A 233 17.32 10.17 24.88
N THR A 234 16.59 10.50 25.94
CA THR A 234 15.91 9.48 26.75
C THR A 234 14.75 8.89 25.96
N VAL A 235 14.92 7.68 25.46
CA VAL A 235 13.90 6.93 24.72
C VAL A 235 13.20 5.94 25.68
N ILE A 236 11.86 6.00 25.74
CA ILE A 236 11.05 5.06 26.52
C ILE A 236 10.32 4.14 25.54
N LEU A 237 10.66 2.84 25.54
CA LEU A 237 10.22 1.86 24.53
C LEU A 237 9.42 0.66 25.09
N GLU A 238 9.08 0.62 26.38
CA GLU A 238 8.46 -0.59 26.92
C GLU A 238 7.09 -0.91 26.28
N ASN A 239 6.71 -2.19 26.26
CA ASN A 239 5.41 -2.68 25.77
C ASN A 239 5.14 -2.44 24.27
N ASN A 240 6.17 -2.41 23.45
CA ASN A 240 6.02 -2.49 22.00
C ASN A 240 5.80 -3.94 21.57
N ASP A 241 4.62 -4.22 21.01
CA ASP A 241 4.26 -5.54 20.47
C ASP A 241 3.65 -5.36 19.08
N PHE A 242 4.40 -5.78 18.06
CA PHE A 242 3.99 -5.67 16.67
C PHE A 242 2.75 -6.53 16.36
N ASN A 243 2.63 -7.71 16.99
CA ASN A 243 1.54 -8.66 16.73
C ASN A 243 0.16 -8.03 17.03
N ARG A 244 0.08 -7.20 18.07
CA ARG A 244 -1.15 -6.48 18.46
C ARG A 244 -1.71 -5.58 17.36
N CYS A 245 -0.86 -5.14 16.43
CA CYS A 245 -1.19 -4.08 15.48
C CYS A 245 -1.21 -4.56 14.03
N SER A 246 -0.96 -5.85 13.80
CA SER A 246 -1.11 -6.48 12.49
C SER A 246 -2.33 -7.39 12.47
N SER A 247 -3.12 -7.30 11.39
CA SER A 247 -4.15 -8.28 11.05
C SER A 247 -3.64 -9.35 10.07
N MET A 248 -2.39 -9.23 9.63
CA MET A 248 -1.73 -10.11 8.67
C MET A 248 -0.81 -11.09 9.39
N PRO A 249 -0.53 -12.26 8.79
CA PRO A 249 0.65 -13.01 9.16
C PRO A 249 1.90 -12.13 9.03
N ILE A 250 2.81 -12.27 9.97
CA ILE A 250 4.05 -11.51 10.01
C ILE A 250 5.15 -12.46 9.58
N VAL A 251 5.90 -12.06 8.56
CA VAL A 251 7.09 -12.79 8.09
C VAL A 251 8.29 -12.02 8.58
N ARG A 252 9.07 -12.62 9.47
CA ARG A 252 10.37 -12.08 9.87
C ARG A 252 11.46 -12.79 9.11
N ILE A 253 12.41 -12.05 8.57
CA ILE A 253 13.63 -12.58 7.97
C ILE A 253 14.82 -11.84 8.59
N ASP A 254 15.75 -12.60 9.15
CA ASP A 254 16.98 -12.07 9.73
C ASP A 254 18.17 -12.69 9.01
N THR A 255 18.98 -11.84 8.37
CA THR A 255 20.22 -12.26 7.70
C THR A 255 21.37 -12.36 8.71
N PRO A 256 22.43 -13.14 8.41
CA PRO A 256 23.65 -13.12 9.21
C PRO A 256 24.17 -11.70 9.37
N ASP A 257 24.50 -11.31 10.60
CA ASP A 257 24.99 -9.98 10.96
C ASP A 257 24.10 -8.80 10.49
N LYS A 258 22.82 -9.06 10.18
CA LYS A 258 21.85 -8.06 9.69
C LYS A 258 22.30 -7.36 8.40
N GLN A 259 23.04 -8.06 7.54
CA GLN A 259 23.51 -7.52 6.27
C GLN A 259 22.36 -7.17 5.31
N ASP A 260 22.53 -6.09 4.56
CA ASP A 260 21.58 -5.67 3.54
C ASP A 260 21.55 -6.61 2.33
N ILE A 261 20.38 -6.73 1.70
CA ILE A 261 20.24 -7.44 0.43
C ILE A 261 20.46 -6.44 -0.71
N THR A 262 21.63 -6.52 -1.34
CA THR A 262 22.09 -5.54 -2.35
C THR A 262 22.11 -6.09 -3.77
N SER A 263 21.90 -7.39 -3.96
CA SER A 263 21.93 -8.04 -5.28
C SER A 263 20.63 -8.79 -5.58
N ARG A 264 20.18 -8.69 -6.83
CA ARG A 264 19.12 -9.53 -7.40
C ARG A 264 19.60 -10.91 -7.82
N GLU A 265 20.92 -11.14 -7.94
CA GLU A 265 21.49 -12.42 -8.39
C GLU A 265 22.09 -13.25 -7.25
N GLU A 266 22.74 -12.59 -6.29
CA GLU A 266 23.50 -13.29 -5.25
C GLU A 266 22.64 -13.65 -4.04
N TRP A 267 22.68 -14.93 -3.66
CA TRP A 267 21.97 -15.43 -2.49
C TRP A 267 22.73 -15.11 -1.20
N THR A 268 22.11 -14.33 -0.32
CA THR A 268 22.47 -14.29 1.10
C THR A 268 22.02 -15.59 1.75
N LYS A 269 22.98 -16.41 2.19
CA LYS A 269 22.75 -17.72 2.81
C LYS A 269 22.56 -17.57 4.32
N ASP A 270 22.11 -18.67 4.93
CA ASP A 270 21.99 -18.82 6.39
C ASP A 270 21.13 -17.77 7.09
N ALA A 271 20.21 -17.14 6.34
CA ALA A 271 19.18 -16.29 6.91
C ALA A 271 18.14 -17.15 7.66
N ILE A 272 17.49 -16.57 8.65
CA ILE A 272 16.43 -17.21 9.42
C ILE A 272 15.10 -16.58 9.04
N ILE A 273 14.11 -17.40 8.70
CA ILE A 273 12.73 -16.98 8.50
C ILE A 273 11.84 -17.49 9.63
N SER A 274 10.88 -16.67 10.04
CA SER A 274 9.79 -17.02 10.93
C SER A 274 8.46 -16.53 10.40
N ILE A 275 7.38 -17.17 10.82
CA ILE A 275 6.01 -16.72 10.58
C ILE A 275 5.25 -16.72 11.88
N THR A 276 4.66 -15.57 12.23
CA THR A 276 3.79 -15.39 13.39
C THR A 276 2.46 -14.75 12.98
N ASN A 277 1.52 -14.64 13.92
CA ASN A 277 0.23 -13.96 13.76
C ASN A 277 -0.68 -14.50 12.62
N ALA A 278 -0.37 -15.69 12.09
CA ALA A 278 -1.28 -16.36 11.18
C ALA A 278 -2.52 -16.85 11.94
N LYS A 279 -3.71 -16.60 11.38
CA LYS A 279 -5.01 -17.02 11.98
C LYS A 279 -5.09 -18.51 12.28
N ASN A 280 -4.47 -19.32 11.43
CA ASN A 280 -4.31 -20.74 11.69
C ASN A 280 -2.98 -20.95 12.40
N GLU A 281 -3.05 -21.34 13.67
CA GLU A 281 -1.86 -21.49 14.52
C GLU A 281 -0.81 -22.43 13.94
N LYS A 282 -1.23 -23.46 13.17
CA LYS A 282 -0.33 -24.42 12.51
C LYS A 282 0.54 -23.81 11.41
N TRP A 283 0.18 -22.63 10.91
CA TRP A 283 0.97 -21.93 9.91
C TRP A 283 2.11 -21.12 10.52
N ASN A 284 2.10 -20.89 11.83
CA ASN A 284 3.18 -20.20 12.51
C ASN A 284 4.34 -21.15 12.76
N PHE A 285 5.57 -20.64 12.65
CA PHE A 285 6.78 -21.34 13.03
C PHE A 285 7.85 -20.34 13.44
N GLU A 286 8.66 -20.72 14.42
CA GLU A 286 9.58 -19.79 15.08
C GLU A 286 10.85 -19.52 14.28
N GLU A 287 11.59 -20.53 13.82
CA GLU A 287 12.82 -20.29 13.05
C GLU A 287 13.12 -21.42 12.07
N LYS A 288 13.41 -21.07 10.81
CA LYS A 288 13.90 -21.98 9.78
C LYS A 288 15.01 -21.32 8.97
N THR A 289 16.03 -22.08 8.63
CA THR A 289 17.09 -21.60 7.73
C THR A 289 16.58 -21.46 6.30
N THR A 290 16.90 -20.32 5.70
CA THR A 290 16.60 -19.95 4.32
C THR A 290 17.80 -19.24 3.70
N SER A 291 17.75 -19.06 2.38
CA SER A 291 18.51 -18.03 1.68
C SER A 291 17.54 -16.99 1.12
N ILE A 292 18.01 -15.76 0.97
CA ILE A 292 17.25 -14.64 0.42
C ILE A 292 18.12 -13.89 -0.59
N ARG A 293 17.50 -13.39 -1.66
CA ARG A 293 18.10 -12.44 -2.60
C ARG A 293 17.05 -11.45 -3.09
N GLY A 294 17.49 -10.38 -3.74
CA GLY A 294 16.61 -9.52 -4.52
C GLY A 294 15.97 -10.26 -5.69
N ARG A 295 14.96 -9.65 -6.31
CA ARG A 295 14.39 -10.11 -7.58
C ARG A 295 13.76 -8.95 -8.35
N GLY A 296 13.21 -9.25 -9.52
CA GLY A 296 12.51 -8.29 -10.36
C GLY A 296 13.46 -7.52 -11.26
N ASN A 297 13.04 -7.26 -12.49
CA ASN A 297 13.84 -6.51 -13.46
C ASN A 297 13.59 -5.01 -13.30
N SER A 298 12.32 -4.60 -13.40
CA SER A 298 11.89 -3.22 -13.19
C SER A 298 11.77 -2.83 -11.71
N SER A 299 11.36 -3.77 -10.85
CA SER A 299 11.01 -3.48 -9.45
C SER A 299 12.18 -3.51 -8.47
N TRP A 300 13.39 -3.94 -8.89
CA TRP A 300 14.55 -4.02 -8.01
C TRP A 300 15.11 -2.66 -7.62
N ASP A 301 15.08 -1.72 -8.56
CA ASP A 301 15.59 -0.35 -8.37
C ASP A 301 14.55 0.57 -7.70
N CYS A 302 13.36 0.06 -7.40
CA CYS A 302 12.37 0.78 -6.61
C CYS A 302 12.80 0.89 -5.14
N PRO A 303 12.35 1.95 -4.43
CA PRO A 303 12.57 2.09 -2.98
C PRO A 303 12.14 0.84 -2.20
N LYS A 304 10.98 0.26 -2.54
CA LYS A 304 10.44 -0.96 -1.91
C LYS A 304 10.76 -2.20 -2.72
N LYS A 305 11.82 -2.90 -2.32
CA LYS A 305 12.39 -4.03 -3.08
C LYS A 305 11.61 -5.35 -2.90
N PRO A 306 11.42 -6.16 -3.95
CA PRO A 306 10.90 -7.53 -3.82
C PRO A 306 12.03 -8.55 -3.58
N TYR A 307 11.67 -9.70 -3.01
CA TYR A 307 12.64 -10.73 -2.62
C TYR A 307 12.27 -12.13 -3.11
N ALA A 308 13.29 -12.96 -3.36
CA ALA A 308 13.13 -14.39 -3.57
C ALA A 308 13.72 -15.17 -2.39
N LEU A 309 13.04 -16.24 -1.99
CA LEU A 309 13.42 -17.09 -0.87
C LEU A 309 13.74 -18.51 -1.33
N LYS A 310 14.73 -19.14 -0.68
CA LYS A 310 15.11 -20.54 -0.88
C LYS A 310 15.29 -21.21 0.49
N LEU A 311 14.27 -21.96 0.92
CA LEU A 311 14.35 -22.79 2.12
C LEU A 311 15.25 -24.01 1.90
N ASN A 312 15.92 -24.47 2.97
CA ASN A 312 16.79 -25.65 2.91
C ASN A 312 16.00 -26.96 2.65
N LYS A 313 14.76 -27.02 3.14
CA LYS A 313 13.84 -28.15 2.97
C LYS A 313 12.49 -27.67 2.42
N LYS A 314 11.76 -28.56 1.71
CA LYS A 314 10.37 -28.27 1.32
C LYS A 314 9.56 -28.01 2.58
N GLN A 315 8.66 -27.03 2.50
CA GLN A 315 7.87 -26.60 3.65
C GLN A 315 6.57 -25.97 3.15
N SER A 316 5.43 -26.31 3.75
CA SER A 316 4.19 -25.55 3.55
C SER A 316 4.30 -24.19 4.24
N ILE A 317 3.95 -23.12 3.51
CA ILE A 317 3.86 -21.76 4.03
C ILE A 317 2.42 -21.30 3.94
N LEU A 318 1.83 -20.88 5.06
CA LEU A 318 0.47 -20.32 5.12
C LEU A 318 -0.60 -21.20 4.43
N GLY A 319 -0.44 -22.53 4.50
CA GLY A 319 -1.37 -23.49 3.90
C GLY A 319 -1.17 -23.75 2.41
N MET A 320 -0.20 -23.09 1.77
CA MET A 320 0.22 -23.40 0.40
C MET A 320 1.01 -24.73 0.36
N PRO A 321 0.99 -25.47 -0.76
CA PRO A 321 1.73 -26.72 -0.93
C PRO A 321 3.23 -26.60 -0.59
N GLU A 322 3.83 -27.69 -0.15
CA GLU A 322 5.22 -27.67 0.32
C GLU A 322 6.22 -27.39 -0.80
N HIS A 323 7.09 -26.40 -0.62
CA HIS A 323 8.14 -26.12 -1.58
C HIS A 323 9.33 -25.39 -0.96
N LYS A 324 10.46 -25.35 -1.67
CA LYS A 324 11.68 -24.62 -1.24
C LYS A 324 11.70 -23.16 -1.70
N ARG A 325 11.13 -22.87 -2.85
CA ARG A 325 11.17 -21.55 -3.52
C ARG A 325 9.90 -20.76 -3.28
N TRP A 326 10.05 -19.55 -2.74
CA TRP A 326 8.96 -18.61 -2.47
C TRP A 326 9.36 -17.22 -2.94
N VAL A 327 8.38 -16.35 -3.14
CA VAL A 327 8.63 -14.94 -3.47
C VAL A 327 7.87 -14.03 -2.54
N LEU A 328 8.48 -12.88 -2.24
CA LEU A 328 7.87 -11.73 -1.60
C LEU A 328 7.78 -10.63 -2.64
N ILE A 329 6.58 -10.37 -3.14
CA ILE A 329 6.30 -9.30 -4.10
C ILE A 329 5.93 -8.04 -3.32
N SER A 330 6.61 -6.94 -3.61
CA SER A 330 6.36 -5.65 -2.95
C SER A 330 5.08 -4.97 -3.44
N ASN A 331 4.59 -5.38 -4.63
CA ASN A 331 3.52 -4.74 -5.39
C ASN A 331 3.74 -3.23 -5.48
N TYR A 332 5.00 -2.80 -5.67
CA TYR A 332 5.33 -1.37 -5.63
C TYR A 332 4.49 -0.64 -6.65
N TYR A 333 4.60 -0.91 -7.95
CA TYR A 333 3.82 -0.21 -8.99
C TYR A 333 2.29 -0.35 -8.92
N ASP A 334 1.75 -1.24 -8.07
CA ASP A 334 0.31 -1.45 -7.92
C ASP A 334 -0.20 -0.77 -6.64
N ASN A 335 -0.65 0.48 -6.75
CA ASN A 335 -1.23 1.21 -5.62
C ASN A 335 -2.52 0.57 -5.05
N SER A 336 -3.20 -0.30 -5.81
CA SER A 336 -4.32 -1.09 -5.28
C SER A 336 -3.83 -2.32 -4.49
N LEU A 337 -2.62 -2.77 -4.78
CA LEU A 337 -1.97 -4.02 -4.37
C LEU A 337 -2.65 -5.29 -4.89
N MET A 338 -3.79 -5.20 -5.59
CA MET A 338 -4.69 -6.33 -5.86
C MET A 338 -4.55 -6.98 -7.24
N ARG A 339 -3.85 -6.39 -8.22
CA ARG A 339 -3.92 -6.79 -9.63
C ARG A 339 -3.53 -8.25 -9.85
N ASN A 340 -2.37 -8.66 -9.32
CA ASN A 340 -1.93 -10.06 -9.31
C ASN A 340 -2.98 -11.00 -8.70
N GLU A 341 -3.54 -10.63 -7.54
CA GLU A 341 -4.53 -11.45 -6.84
C GLU A 341 -5.85 -11.60 -7.61
N ILE A 342 -6.26 -10.61 -8.39
CA ILE A 342 -7.44 -10.73 -9.25
C ILE A 342 -7.15 -11.64 -10.45
N ALA A 343 -5.98 -11.52 -11.08
CA ALA A 343 -5.57 -12.42 -12.15
C ALA A 343 -5.55 -13.89 -11.69
N PHE A 344 -4.95 -14.17 -10.51
CA PHE A 344 -4.93 -15.53 -9.95
C PHE A 344 -6.32 -16.02 -9.54
N TYR A 345 -7.19 -15.13 -9.06
CA TYR A 345 -8.60 -15.46 -8.83
C TYR A 345 -9.31 -15.88 -10.13
N LEU A 346 -9.07 -15.17 -11.23
CA LEU A 346 -9.63 -15.52 -12.54
C LEU A 346 -9.08 -16.87 -13.03
N SER A 347 -7.77 -17.11 -12.95
CA SER A 347 -7.16 -18.40 -13.30
C SER A 347 -7.78 -19.58 -12.53
N LYS A 348 -8.01 -19.40 -11.23
CA LYS A 348 -8.70 -20.40 -10.40
C LYS A 348 -10.15 -20.60 -10.83
N THR A 349 -10.84 -19.52 -11.18
CA THR A 349 -12.24 -19.56 -11.63
C THR A 349 -12.38 -20.31 -12.96
N PHE A 350 -11.44 -20.11 -13.89
CA PHE A 350 -11.38 -20.80 -15.18
C PHE A 350 -10.81 -22.22 -15.10
N LYS A 351 -10.31 -22.64 -13.93
CA LYS A 351 -9.68 -23.94 -13.70
C LYS A 351 -8.52 -24.17 -14.68
N MET A 352 -7.56 -23.26 -14.67
CA MET A 352 -6.26 -23.49 -15.29
C MET A 352 -5.52 -24.63 -14.57
N ASP A 353 -4.63 -25.32 -15.27
CA ASP A 353 -3.97 -26.55 -14.79
C ASP A 353 -3.12 -26.29 -13.54
N TYR A 354 -2.46 -25.14 -13.49
CA TYR A 354 -1.84 -24.60 -12.29
C TYR A 354 -2.27 -23.14 -12.10
N THR A 355 -2.56 -22.76 -10.86
CA THR A 355 -2.86 -21.39 -10.45
C THR A 355 -1.97 -21.06 -9.28
N VAL A 356 -1.22 -19.98 -9.42
CA VAL A 356 -0.35 -19.45 -8.38
C VAL A 356 -1.15 -19.09 -7.15
N GLN A 357 -0.65 -19.48 -5.98
CA GLN A 357 -1.20 -19.14 -4.68
C GLN A 357 -0.27 -18.18 -3.92
N GLY A 358 -0.88 -17.33 -3.09
CA GLY A 358 -0.17 -16.47 -2.15
C GLY A 358 -1.08 -15.85 -1.11
N GLN A 359 -0.45 -15.13 -0.18
CA GLN A 359 -1.11 -14.37 0.87
C GLN A 359 -0.34 -13.10 1.18
N TYR A 360 -1.08 -12.03 1.50
CA TYR A 360 -0.48 -10.82 2.06
C TYR A 360 0.06 -11.06 3.47
N VAL A 361 1.23 -10.48 3.72
CA VAL A 361 1.98 -10.56 4.97
C VAL A 361 2.57 -9.19 5.31
N ASP A 362 2.75 -8.91 6.60
CA ASP A 362 3.62 -7.81 7.03
C ASP A 362 5.07 -8.35 7.04
N LEU A 363 6.00 -7.68 6.35
CA LEU A 363 7.40 -8.10 6.27
C LEU A 363 8.24 -7.32 7.28
N ILE A 364 9.02 -8.05 8.08
CA ILE A 364 10.10 -7.52 8.90
C ILE A 364 11.40 -8.13 8.39
N LEU A 365 12.33 -7.31 7.90
CA LEU A 365 13.65 -7.74 7.43
C LEU A 365 14.72 -7.07 8.28
N ASN A 366 15.61 -7.85 8.91
CA ASN A 366 16.70 -7.32 9.75
C ASN A 366 16.22 -6.31 10.81
N ASP A 367 15.15 -6.65 11.53
CA ASP A 367 14.49 -5.78 12.53
C ASP A 367 13.84 -4.50 11.99
N GLU A 368 13.80 -4.30 10.67
CA GLU A 368 13.11 -3.20 10.00
C GLU A 368 11.74 -3.66 9.46
N TYR A 369 10.67 -2.93 9.80
CA TYR A 369 9.35 -3.17 9.21
C TYR A 369 9.28 -2.55 7.82
N LEU A 370 9.16 -3.40 6.79
CA LEU A 370 9.13 -3.00 5.39
C LEU A 370 7.72 -2.86 4.80
N GLY A 371 6.67 -3.00 5.62
CA GLY A 371 5.30 -2.87 5.11
C GLY A 371 4.68 -4.19 4.64
N LEU A 372 3.66 -4.04 3.78
CA LEU A 372 2.81 -5.11 3.27
C LEU A 372 3.45 -5.73 2.03
N TYR A 373 3.58 -7.05 2.02
CA TYR A 373 4.09 -7.83 0.88
C TYR A 373 3.11 -8.93 0.52
N TRP A 374 3.16 -9.38 -0.73
CA TRP A 374 2.50 -10.60 -1.16
C TRP A 374 3.51 -11.77 -1.14
N LEU A 375 3.32 -12.72 -0.23
CA LEU A 375 4.11 -13.94 -0.13
C LEU A 375 3.42 -15.05 -0.92
N GLY A 376 4.08 -15.60 -1.92
CA GLY A 376 3.48 -16.66 -2.72
C GLY A 376 4.46 -17.58 -3.42
N GLU A 377 3.88 -18.46 -4.22
CA GLU A 377 4.58 -19.49 -4.97
C GLU A 377 5.42 -18.86 -6.08
N ALA A 378 6.68 -19.29 -6.18
CA ALA A 378 7.46 -19.07 -7.39
C ALA A 378 6.99 -20.04 -8.50
N ILE A 379 6.88 -19.57 -9.75
CA ILE A 379 6.62 -20.48 -10.88
C ILE A 379 7.85 -21.37 -11.09
N LYS A 380 7.68 -22.65 -10.76
CA LYS A 380 8.70 -23.69 -10.83
C LYS A 380 8.06 -25.03 -11.11
N VAL A 381 8.83 -25.90 -11.76
CA VAL A 381 8.47 -27.31 -11.91
C VAL A 381 8.49 -27.98 -10.55
N ASP A 382 7.36 -28.56 -10.17
CA ASP A 382 7.14 -29.37 -8.97
C ASP A 382 5.75 -30.03 -9.08
N GLU A 383 5.59 -31.23 -8.52
CA GLU A 383 4.32 -31.98 -8.53
C GLU A 383 3.13 -31.18 -7.98
N ASN A 384 3.37 -30.24 -7.07
CA ASN A 384 2.34 -29.39 -6.47
C ASN A 384 2.22 -28.00 -7.11
N ARG A 385 3.00 -27.74 -8.17
CA ARG A 385 3.02 -26.46 -8.90
C ARG A 385 2.80 -26.70 -10.39
N VAL A 386 3.79 -26.35 -11.21
CA VAL A 386 3.82 -26.75 -12.62
C VAL A 386 4.24 -28.21 -12.65
N ASN A 387 3.25 -29.10 -12.61
CA ASN A 387 3.48 -30.54 -12.59
C ASN A 387 3.68 -31.05 -14.02
N ILE A 388 4.94 -31.18 -14.41
CA ILE A 388 5.37 -31.66 -15.73
C ILE A 388 6.48 -32.70 -15.56
N ASP A 389 6.69 -33.56 -16.55
CA ASP A 389 7.81 -34.50 -16.54
C ASP A 389 9.12 -33.81 -16.94
N ASP A 390 9.84 -33.29 -15.94
CA ASP A 390 11.21 -32.78 -16.11
C ASP A 390 12.29 -33.86 -15.88
N GLY A 391 11.87 -35.11 -15.60
CA GLY A 391 12.61 -36.35 -15.33
C GLY A 391 14.02 -36.27 -14.71
N ASN A 392 14.85 -37.29 -14.93
CA ASN A 392 16.20 -37.40 -14.34
C ASN A 392 17.32 -36.93 -15.31
N LYS A 393 18.52 -36.62 -14.79
CA LYS A 393 19.69 -36.15 -15.56
C LYS A 393 20.27 -37.19 -16.54
N ASP A 394 19.93 -38.47 -16.37
CA ASP A 394 20.50 -39.59 -17.15
C ASP A 394 19.79 -39.84 -18.49
N ILE A 395 19.10 -38.84 -19.05
CA ILE A 395 18.32 -38.97 -20.28
C ILE A 395 19.21 -38.95 -21.53
N THR A 396 18.87 -39.77 -22.53
CA THR A 396 19.61 -39.87 -23.80
C THR A 396 19.17 -38.80 -24.81
N ASP A 397 20.03 -38.46 -25.78
CA ASP A 397 19.77 -37.42 -26.80
C ASP A 397 18.47 -37.63 -27.63
N ASP A 398 17.99 -38.88 -27.70
CA ASP A 398 16.78 -39.29 -28.44
C ASP A 398 15.49 -39.18 -27.61
N GLU A 399 15.58 -38.93 -26.30
CA GLU A 399 14.42 -38.79 -25.41
C GLU A 399 14.05 -37.32 -25.20
N ASP A 400 12.74 -37.02 -25.29
CA ASP A 400 12.15 -35.71 -25.00
C ASP A 400 11.48 -35.69 -23.62
N LYS A 401 11.29 -34.47 -23.10
CA LYS A 401 10.68 -34.18 -21.80
C LYS A 401 9.70 -33.04 -21.93
N ASP A 402 8.97 -32.80 -20.86
CA ASP A 402 8.12 -31.63 -20.77
C ASP A 402 8.95 -30.38 -20.48
N TYR A 403 8.55 -29.27 -21.10
CA TYR A 403 9.20 -27.98 -20.91
C TYR A 403 8.26 -27.03 -20.20
N LEU A 404 8.75 -26.36 -19.16
CA LEU A 404 8.19 -25.09 -18.70
C LEU A 404 8.85 -23.99 -19.52
N ILE A 405 8.04 -23.28 -20.28
CA ILE A 405 8.46 -22.26 -21.22
C ILE A 405 8.05 -20.90 -20.68
N GLU A 406 8.93 -19.92 -20.84
CA GLU A 406 8.59 -18.52 -20.70
C GLU A 406 8.82 -17.82 -22.05
N ILE A 407 7.86 -17.00 -22.43
CA ILE A 407 7.96 -16.09 -23.56
C ILE A 407 8.12 -14.70 -22.96
N ASP A 408 9.35 -14.20 -23.01
CA ASP A 408 9.73 -12.90 -22.49
C ASP A 408 10.79 -12.25 -23.40
N ASN A 409 10.57 -10.99 -23.78
CA ASN A 409 11.52 -10.18 -24.53
C ASN A 409 12.63 -9.56 -23.65
N ASN A 410 12.58 -9.72 -22.33
CA ASN A 410 13.64 -9.25 -21.43
C ASN A 410 14.94 -10.07 -21.58
N TYR A 411 16.07 -9.36 -21.70
CA TYR A 411 17.40 -9.92 -22.01
C TYR A 411 18.13 -10.60 -20.84
N ASP A 412 17.51 -10.69 -19.66
CA ASP A 412 18.16 -11.16 -18.44
C ASP A 412 18.31 -12.70 -18.38
N GLU A 413 17.60 -13.42 -19.25
CA GLU A 413 17.66 -14.87 -19.36
C GLU A 413 17.87 -15.31 -20.82
N ILE A 414 18.37 -16.53 -21.02
CA ILE A 414 18.85 -16.95 -22.34
C ILE A 414 17.68 -17.37 -23.24
N ILE A 415 17.45 -16.60 -24.30
CA ILE A 415 16.54 -16.97 -25.38
C ILE A 415 17.13 -18.16 -26.16
N ARG A 416 16.35 -19.24 -26.28
CA ARG A 416 16.80 -20.46 -26.97
C ARG A 416 16.61 -20.39 -28.47
N PHE A 417 15.49 -19.84 -28.92
CA PHE A 417 15.25 -19.54 -30.33
C PHE A 417 14.11 -18.53 -30.48
N TYR A 418 13.95 -18.02 -31.69
CA TYR A 418 12.81 -17.22 -32.10
C TYR A 418 11.92 -18.01 -33.05
N SER A 419 10.61 -17.83 -32.95
CA SER A 419 9.69 -18.39 -33.94
C SER A 419 9.90 -17.75 -35.33
N PRO A 420 9.72 -18.48 -36.43
CA PRO A 420 10.16 -18.05 -37.75
C PRO A 420 9.34 -16.91 -38.39
N ILE A 421 8.08 -16.74 -38.01
CA ILE A 421 7.13 -15.77 -38.58
C ILE A 421 6.90 -14.61 -37.62
N ARG A 422 6.47 -14.87 -36.37
CA ARG A 422 6.19 -13.81 -35.38
C ARG A 422 7.42 -13.32 -34.62
N GLU A 423 8.55 -14.03 -34.73
CA GLU A 423 9.78 -13.72 -34.00
C GLU A 423 9.58 -13.71 -32.47
N ILE A 424 8.76 -14.64 -31.98
CA ILE A 424 8.48 -14.78 -30.54
C ILE A 424 9.68 -15.46 -29.87
N PRO A 425 10.23 -14.92 -28.76
CA PRO A 425 11.34 -15.54 -28.04
C PRO A 425 10.86 -16.73 -27.18
N TYR A 426 11.50 -17.88 -27.32
CA TYR A 426 11.22 -19.05 -26.50
C TYR A 426 12.37 -19.32 -25.53
N MET A 427 12.04 -19.35 -24.23
CA MET A 427 12.98 -19.65 -23.14
C MET A 427 12.51 -20.91 -22.41
N ILE A 428 13.45 -21.75 -21.98
CA ILE A 428 13.13 -23.02 -21.27
C ILE A 428 13.60 -22.88 -19.82
N LYS A 429 12.65 -22.92 -18.87
CA LYS A 429 12.89 -22.62 -17.45
C LYS A 429 13.38 -23.80 -16.63
N ASN A 430 13.27 -25.02 -17.17
CA ASN A 430 13.69 -26.28 -16.56
C ASN A 430 14.76 -26.98 -17.42
N GLU A 431 15.81 -26.25 -17.79
CA GLU A 431 16.85 -26.70 -18.72
C GLU A 431 18.07 -27.34 -18.05
N ASP A 432 18.02 -27.64 -16.74
CA ASP A 432 19.14 -28.16 -15.95
C ASP A 432 19.76 -29.47 -16.51
N TYR A 433 19.03 -30.20 -17.38
CA TYR A 433 19.50 -31.41 -18.06
C TYR A 433 19.97 -31.18 -19.51
N MET A 434 19.85 -29.95 -20.02
CA MET A 434 20.34 -29.56 -21.34
C MET A 434 21.71 -28.89 -21.28
N VAL A 435 22.13 -28.45 -20.10
CA VAL A 435 23.31 -27.63 -19.86
C VAL A 435 24.35 -28.41 -19.07
N ASP A 436 25.62 -28.28 -19.44
CA ASP A 436 26.74 -28.88 -18.72
C ASP A 436 26.93 -28.20 -17.35
N ASP A 437 27.05 -29.00 -16.30
CA ASP A 437 27.11 -28.50 -14.93
C ASP A 437 28.40 -27.67 -14.67
N GLU A 438 29.50 -27.94 -15.37
CA GLU A 438 30.79 -27.26 -15.20
C GLU A 438 30.93 -26.04 -16.10
N THR A 439 30.68 -26.20 -17.41
CA THR A 439 30.90 -25.14 -18.40
C THR A 439 29.73 -24.17 -18.50
N LYS A 440 28.53 -24.58 -18.05
CA LYS A 440 27.26 -23.88 -18.28
C LYS A 440 26.89 -23.71 -19.76
N GLU A 441 27.54 -24.46 -20.65
CA GLU A 441 27.22 -24.50 -22.07
C GLU A 441 26.16 -25.55 -22.37
N ILE A 442 25.44 -25.37 -23.47
CA ILE A 442 24.46 -26.35 -23.93
C ILE A 442 25.17 -27.62 -24.43
N THR A 443 24.63 -28.77 -24.06
CA THR A 443 25.11 -30.09 -24.53
C THR A 443 24.58 -30.41 -25.93
N SER A 444 25.21 -31.35 -26.65
CA SER A 444 24.72 -31.83 -27.95
C SER A 444 23.28 -32.35 -27.88
N GLY A 445 22.94 -33.08 -26.81
CA GLY A 445 21.57 -33.53 -26.55
C GLY A 445 20.61 -32.37 -26.27
N GLY A 446 21.07 -31.36 -25.53
CA GLY A 446 20.34 -30.11 -25.33
C GLY A 446 20.00 -29.43 -26.66
N GLU A 447 20.98 -29.28 -27.55
CA GLU A 447 20.78 -28.70 -28.88
C GLU A 447 19.78 -29.51 -29.71
N ALA A 448 19.88 -30.84 -29.70
CA ALA A 448 18.96 -31.71 -30.43
C ALA A 448 17.50 -31.56 -29.96
N ARG A 449 17.29 -31.45 -28.63
CA ARG A 449 15.97 -31.23 -28.01
C ARG A 449 15.38 -29.87 -28.38
N ILE A 450 16.18 -28.81 -28.26
CA ILE A 450 15.77 -27.47 -28.66
C ILE A 450 15.40 -27.43 -30.13
N GLU A 451 16.16 -28.10 -31.01
CA GLU A 451 15.85 -28.15 -32.44
C GLU A 451 14.57 -28.94 -32.73
N ARG A 452 14.25 -30.01 -32.00
CA ARG A 452 12.95 -30.71 -32.13
C ARG A 452 11.79 -29.82 -31.70
N PHE A 453 11.91 -29.15 -30.54
CA PHE A 453 10.88 -28.24 -30.07
C PHE A 453 10.69 -27.04 -31.01
N LYS A 454 11.78 -26.46 -31.50
CA LYS A 454 11.75 -25.41 -32.51
C LYS A 454 11.04 -25.87 -33.78
N LYS A 455 11.31 -27.08 -34.30
CA LYS A 455 10.58 -27.64 -35.46
C LYS A 455 9.08 -27.77 -35.21
N MET A 456 8.66 -28.08 -33.98
CA MET A 456 7.25 -28.11 -33.60
C MET A 456 6.64 -26.69 -33.64
N VAL A 457 7.34 -25.68 -33.10
CA VAL A 457 6.91 -24.27 -33.18
C VAL A 457 6.87 -23.78 -34.62
N ASP A 458 7.87 -24.09 -35.44
CA ASP A 458 7.90 -23.77 -36.87
C ASP A 458 6.68 -24.36 -37.60
N LYS A 459 6.31 -25.61 -37.26
CA LYS A 459 5.12 -26.26 -37.81
C LYS A 459 3.85 -25.57 -37.33
N LEU A 460 3.77 -25.21 -36.05
CA LEU A 460 2.63 -24.46 -35.49
C LEU A 460 2.42 -23.15 -36.23
N GLU A 461 3.45 -22.32 -36.39
CA GLU A 461 3.32 -21.03 -37.07
C GLU A 461 2.94 -21.17 -38.55
N LYS A 462 3.45 -22.19 -39.25
CA LYS A 462 3.01 -22.47 -40.63
C LYS A 462 1.53 -22.86 -40.71
N LEU A 463 1.00 -23.53 -39.69
CA LEU A 463 -0.43 -23.86 -39.62
C LEU A 463 -1.25 -22.62 -39.25
N LEU A 464 -0.75 -21.78 -38.35
CA LEU A 464 -1.42 -20.56 -37.92
C LEU A 464 -1.44 -19.47 -39.00
N TYR A 465 -0.38 -19.40 -39.81
CA TYR A 465 -0.13 -18.34 -40.78
C TYR A 465 0.25 -18.92 -42.16
N PRO A 466 -0.68 -19.60 -42.86
CA PRO A 466 -0.37 -20.43 -44.04
C PRO A 466 0.15 -19.64 -45.24
N ASP A 467 -0.14 -18.34 -45.33
CA ASP A 467 0.19 -17.45 -46.43
C ASP A 467 1.15 -16.30 -46.04
N CYS A 468 1.63 -16.31 -44.79
CA CYS A 468 2.55 -15.29 -44.29
C CYS A 468 3.98 -15.80 -44.10
N HIS A 469 4.91 -14.85 -44.08
CA HIS A 469 6.31 -15.08 -43.77
C HIS A 469 6.84 -13.97 -42.87
N ARG A 470 8.07 -14.16 -42.39
CA ARG A 470 8.76 -13.19 -41.52
C ARG A 470 8.68 -11.76 -42.07
N GLY A 471 8.33 -10.81 -41.20
CA GLY A 471 8.23 -9.39 -41.54
C GLY A 471 6.89 -8.95 -42.15
N MET A 472 5.93 -9.86 -42.33
CA MET A 472 4.55 -9.51 -42.69
C MET A 472 3.71 -9.15 -41.47
N ASP A 473 2.69 -8.30 -41.66
CA ASP A 473 1.67 -8.09 -40.63
C ASP A 473 0.81 -9.34 -40.48
N THR A 474 1.04 -10.07 -39.39
CA THR A 474 0.33 -11.32 -39.12
C THR A 474 -1.19 -11.15 -38.92
N ASN A 475 -1.67 -9.92 -38.70
CA ASN A 475 -3.11 -9.64 -38.62
C ASN A 475 -3.80 -9.77 -39.98
N GLU A 476 -3.07 -9.65 -41.09
CA GLU A 476 -3.62 -9.76 -42.44
C GLU A 476 -3.61 -11.18 -43.01
N CYS A 477 -2.95 -12.14 -42.34
CA CYS A 477 -2.87 -13.52 -42.80
C CYS A 477 -4.25 -14.18 -42.92
N SER A 478 -4.35 -15.18 -43.79
CA SER A 478 -5.53 -16.03 -43.91
C SER A 478 -5.84 -16.79 -42.60
N ALA A 479 -7.06 -17.33 -42.52
CA ALA A 479 -7.45 -18.18 -41.40
C ALA A 479 -6.52 -19.40 -41.26
N PRO A 480 -6.24 -19.85 -40.02
CA PRO A 480 -5.31 -20.94 -39.77
C PRO A 480 -5.85 -22.28 -40.28
N ASN A 481 -4.94 -23.22 -40.52
CA ASN A 481 -5.28 -24.62 -40.73
C ASN A 481 -5.63 -25.29 -39.40
N GLU A 482 -6.85 -25.80 -39.27
CA GLU A 482 -7.41 -26.39 -38.04
C GLU A 482 -6.57 -27.52 -37.41
N SER A 483 -5.65 -28.15 -38.15
CA SER A 483 -4.68 -29.11 -37.61
C SER A 483 -3.67 -28.49 -36.63
N TYR A 484 -3.65 -27.15 -36.44
CA TYR A 484 -2.94 -26.53 -35.31
C TYR A 484 -3.40 -27.11 -33.96
N SER A 485 -4.64 -27.60 -33.89
CA SER A 485 -5.23 -28.22 -32.71
C SER A 485 -4.58 -29.54 -32.28
N ASP A 486 -3.77 -30.16 -33.16
CA ASP A 486 -2.93 -31.30 -32.81
C ASP A 486 -1.66 -30.89 -32.05
N ILE A 487 -1.32 -29.59 -32.02
CA ILE A 487 -0.10 -29.04 -31.43
C ILE A 487 -0.39 -28.16 -30.21
N ILE A 488 -1.55 -27.52 -30.12
CA ILE A 488 -1.91 -26.70 -28.96
C ILE A 488 -3.13 -27.26 -28.23
N ASP A 489 -3.11 -27.17 -26.90
CA ASP A 489 -4.32 -27.39 -26.11
C ASP A 489 -5.22 -26.15 -26.15
N ILE A 490 -6.24 -26.17 -27.01
CA ILE A 490 -7.13 -25.03 -27.24
C ILE A 490 -7.72 -24.47 -25.93
N ASP A 491 -8.07 -25.33 -24.97
CA ASP A 491 -8.70 -24.91 -23.72
C ASP A 491 -7.78 -24.04 -22.86
N SER A 492 -6.52 -24.44 -22.69
CA SER A 492 -5.53 -23.69 -21.91
C SER A 492 -5.24 -22.32 -22.53
N TRP A 493 -5.10 -22.25 -23.85
CA TRP A 493 -4.90 -20.99 -24.58
C TRP A 493 -6.09 -20.04 -24.43
N ILE A 494 -7.32 -20.54 -24.55
CA ILE A 494 -8.52 -19.72 -24.29
C ILE A 494 -8.55 -19.21 -22.84
N LYS A 495 -8.26 -20.07 -21.86
CA LYS A 495 -8.26 -19.65 -20.44
C LYS A 495 -7.19 -18.61 -20.16
N ALA A 496 -5.98 -18.77 -20.72
CA ALA A 496 -4.91 -17.80 -20.59
C ALA A 496 -5.27 -16.46 -21.24
N TRP A 497 -5.87 -16.48 -22.44
CA TRP A 497 -6.41 -15.28 -23.07
C TRP A 497 -7.48 -14.60 -22.21
N LEU A 498 -8.47 -15.35 -21.70
CA LEU A 498 -9.54 -14.78 -20.87
C LEU A 498 -9.01 -14.04 -19.65
N VAL A 499 -7.99 -14.58 -18.97
CA VAL A 499 -7.39 -13.90 -17.81
C VAL A 499 -6.67 -12.62 -18.24
N ASN A 500 -5.81 -12.70 -19.25
CA ASN A 500 -5.04 -11.54 -19.72
C ASN A 500 -5.94 -10.45 -20.32
N GLU A 501 -6.95 -10.82 -21.10
CA GLU A 501 -7.89 -9.88 -21.71
C GLU A 501 -8.76 -9.21 -20.64
N ILE A 502 -9.36 -9.95 -19.70
CA ILE A 502 -10.18 -9.33 -18.62
C ILE A 502 -9.35 -8.38 -17.76
N MET A 503 -8.08 -8.70 -17.54
CA MET A 503 -7.15 -7.86 -16.80
C MET A 503 -6.51 -6.77 -17.67
N THR A 504 -6.80 -6.70 -18.98
CA THR A 504 -6.12 -5.81 -19.94
C THR A 504 -4.60 -5.85 -19.78
N ASN A 505 -4.03 -7.06 -19.73
CA ASN A 505 -2.59 -7.27 -19.65
C ASN A 505 -1.98 -7.16 -21.05
N GLU A 506 -1.68 -5.92 -21.47
CA GLU A 506 -1.11 -5.64 -22.79
C GLU A 506 0.38 -5.99 -22.89
N GLU A 507 1.04 -6.31 -21.77
CA GLU A 507 2.44 -6.75 -21.78
C GLU A 507 2.65 -8.03 -22.60
N ILE A 508 1.59 -8.77 -22.92
CA ILE A 508 1.74 -9.96 -23.77
C ILE A 508 1.76 -9.64 -25.28
N ILE A 509 1.50 -8.37 -25.68
CA ILE A 509 1.60 -7.91 -27.09
C ILE A 509 3.07 -7.85 -27.52
N ASP A 510 3.91 -7.23 -26.68
CA ASP A 510 5.37 -7.28 -26.72
C ASP A 510 5.81 -8.26 -25.62
N PRO A 511 5.75 -9.58 -25.88
CA PRO A 511 5.45 -10.55 -24.84
C PRO A 511 6.47 -10.54 -23.71
N ARG A 512 5.95 -10.32 -22.49
CA ARG A 512 6.65 -10.43 -21.21
C ARG A 512 5.89 -11.37 -20.29
N SER A 513 6.61 -12.19 -19.53
CA SER A 513 6.05 -13.07 -18.48
C SER A 513 4.90 -14.00 -18.93
N PHE A 514 4.85 -14.41 -20.21
CA PHE A 514 3.83 -15.36 -20.69
C PHE A 514 4.37 -16.80 -20.63
N TYR A 515 3.78 -17.63 -19.78
CA TYR A 515 4.25 -19.01 -19.61
C TYR A 515 3.44 -20.02 -20.43
N CYS A 516 4.13 -21.06 -20.87
CA CYS A 516 3.55 -22.25 -21.47
C CYS A 516 4.15 -23.52 -20.85
N THR A 517 3.46 -24.63 -21.03
CA THR A 517 4.06 -25.96 -20.85
C THR A 517 3.99 -26.75 -22.13
N TYR A 518 5.06 -27.44 -22.49
CA TYR A 518 5.08 -28.44 -23.55
C TYR A 518 4.98 -29.82 -22.91
N ASP A 519 4.02 -30.62 -23.37
CA ASP A 519 3.80 -32.01 -22.96
C ASP A 519 4.26 -32.92 -24.10
N HIS A 520 5.40 -33.58 -23.92
CA HIS A 520 6.02 -34.37 -24.97
C HIS A 520 5.20 -35.63 -25.32
N SER A 521 4.50 -36.19 -24.34
CA SER A 521 3.74 -37.44 -24.49
C SER A 521 2.54 -37.27 -25.42
N THR A 522 1.94 -36.08 -25.39
CA THR A 522 0.84 -35.69 -26.26
C THR A 522 1.30 -34.83 -27.43
N ASN A 523 2.55 -34.37 -27.39
CA ASN A 523 3.12 -33.37 -28.31
C ASN A 523 2.28 -32.09 -28.37
N THR A 524 1.84 -31.61 -27.19
CA THR A 524 0.96 -30.42 -27.08
C THR A 524 1.57 -29.28 -26.28
N LEU A 525 1.30 -28.05 -26.71
CA LEU A 525 1.66 -26.81 -26.02
C LEU A 525 0.44 -26.23 -25.31
N LYS A 526 0.52 -26.11 -23.99
CA LYS A 526 -0.54 -25.59 -23.11
C LYS A 526 -0.15 -24.20 -22.60
N ALA A 527 -1.08 -23.25 -22.64
CA ALA A 527 -0.81 -21.90 -22.11
C ALA A 527 -1.07 -21.82 -20.60
N GLY A 528 -0.23 -21.07 -19.90
CA GLY A 528 -0.25 -20.90 -18.47
C GLY A 528 0.91 -21.61 -17.76
N PRO A 529 1.11 -21.34 -16.46
CA PRO A 529 0.30 -20.45 -15.60
C PRO A 529 0.40 -18.97 -15.97
N VAL A 530 -0.49 -18.12 -15.46
CA VAL A 530 -0.36 -16.67 -15.62
C VAL A 530 0.53 -16.09 -14.51
N TRP A 531 1.21 -14.98 -14.79
CA TRP A 531 2.11 -14.30 -13.85
C TRP A 531 2.19 -12.80 -14.19
N ASP A 532 2.66 -12.01 -13.22
CA ASP A 532 3.07 -10.61 -13.39
C ASP A 532 2.01 -9.69 -14.00
N PHE A 533 1.05 -9.26 -13.18
CA PHE A 533 -0.06 -8.39 -13.58
C PHE A 533 0.06 -7.00 -12.93
N ASP A 534 1.24 -6.61 -12.46
CA ASP A 534 1.45 -5.29 -11.84
C ASP A 534 1.14 -4.15 -12.82
N TRP A 535 1.28 -4.41 -14.14
CA TRP A 535 1.01 -3.46 -15.22
C TRP A 535 -0.33 -3.70 -15.95
N ALA A 536 -1.23 -4.48 -15.37
CA ALA A 536 -2.56 -4.74 -15.93
C ALA A 536 -3.63 -3.75 -15.41
N ALA A 537 -4.75 -3.62 -16.13
CA ALA A 537 -5.94 -2.88 -15.69
C ALA A 537 -5.60 -1.44 -15.24
N LEU A 538 -4.87 -0.72 -16.10
CA LEU A 538 -4.34 0.60 -15.80
C LEU A 538 -5.17 1.76 -16.39
N TYR A 539 -6.09 1.48 -17.32
CA TYR A 539 -6.96 2.47 -17.95
C TYR A 539 -8.37 1.91 -18.16
N GLU A 540 -9.36 2.81 -18.20
CA GLU A 540 -10.74 2.45 -18.51
C GLU A 540 -10.88 2.23 -20.03
N ASN A 541 -11.23 1.00 -20.41
CA ASN A 541 -11.33 0.56 -21.80
C ASN A 541 -12.65 1.03 -22.45
N GLU A 542 -12.87 2.34 -22.50
CA GLU A 542 -14.13 2.97 -22.96
C GLU A 542 -14.41 2.74 -24.45
N ASP A 543 -13.37 2.52 -25.25
CA ASP A 543 -13.46 2.25 -26.68
C ASP A 543 -13.92 0.82 -27.00
N GLY A 544 -13.97 -0.06 -25.98
CA GLY A 544 -14.39 -1.44 -26.12
C GLY A 544 -13.35 -2.32 -26.83
N GLU A 545 -12.06 -1.95 -26.83
CA GLU A 545 -11.05 -2.74 -27.54
C GLU A 545 -10.79 -4.09 -26.85
N VAL A 546 -10.50 -5.12 -27.66
CA VAL A 546 -10.07 -6.45 -27.23
C VAL A 546 -8.61 -6.64 -27.67
N SER A 547 -7.70 -5.85 -27.08
CA SER A 547 -6.33 -5.67 -27.59
C SER A 547 -5.47 -6.91 -27.44
N VAL A 548 -5.69 -7.73 -26.40
CA VAL A 548 -4.92 -8.96 -26.17
C VAL A 548 -5.22 -10.03 -27.23
N SER A 549 -6.36 -9.93 -27.93
CA SER A 549 -6.64 -10.80 -29.10
C SER A 549 -5.61 -10.65 -30.24
N LYS A 550 -4.80 -9.59 -30.26
CA LYS A 550 -3.73 -9.37 -31.25
C LYS A 550 -2.37 -9.95 -30.82
N ALA A 551 -2.25 -10.42 -29.58
CA ALA A 551 -1.00 -10.85 -28.99
C ALA A 551 -0.62 -12.31 -29.31
N ILE A 552 0.68 -12.61 -29.27
CA ILE A 552 1.25 -13.97 -29.43
C ILE A 552 0.73 -14.69 -30.68
N TYR A 553 -0.29 -15.54 -30.55
CA TYR A 553 -0.94 -16.27 -31.65
C TYR A 553 -2.45 -16.01 -31.74
N TYR A 554 -3.02 -15.20 -30.83
CA TYR A 554 -4.46 -15.03 -30.72
C TYR A 554 -5.08 -14.42 -31.98
N ASN A 555 -4.34 -13.59 -32.72
CA ASN A 555 -4.82 -12.99 -33.96
C ASN A 555 -5.14 -14.03 -35.05
N ALA A 556 -4.37 -15.12 -35.11
CA ALA A 556 -4.68 -16.27 -35.96
C ALA A 556 -5.76 -17.15 -35.33
N LEU A 557 -5.67 -17.44 -34.03
CA LEU A 557 -6.59 -18.33 -33.34
C LEU A 557 -8.04 -17.81 -33.40
N PHE A 558 -8.28 -16.51 -33.27
CA PHE A 558 -9.62 -15.94 -33.40
C PHE A 558 -10.17 -15.93 -34.83
N LYS A 559 -9.38 -16.31 -35.85
CA LYS A 559 -9.89 -16.61 -37.20
C LYS A 559 -10.31 -18.07 -37.37
N SER A 560 -10.00 -18.95 -36.39
CA SER A 560 -10.35 -20.37 -36.42
C SER A 560 -11.77 -20.62 -35.94
N PRO A 561 -12.62 -21.30 -36.72
CA PRO A 561 -13.95 -21.72 -36.28
C PRO A 561 -13.93 -22.64 -35.04
N SER A 562 -12.95 -23.54 -34.92
CA SER A 562 -12.86 -24.43 -33.74
C SER A 562 -12.50 -23.67 -32.48
N PHE A 563 -11.56 -22.72 -32.57
CA PHE A 563 -11.19 -21.88 -31.44
C PHE A 563 -12.38 -21.03 -30.98
N ILE A 564 -13.05 -20.31 -31.89
CA ILE A 564 -14.26 -19.51 -31.60
C ILE A 564 -15.33 -20.35 -30.90
N LYS A 565 -15.67 -21.51 -31.47
CA LYS A 565 -16.67 -22.42 -30.90
C LYS A 565 -16.29 -22.84 -29.48
N ARG A 566 -15.00 -23.11 -29.25
CA ARG A 566 -14.51 -23.52 -27.94
C ARG A 566 -14.49 -22.36 -26.94
N THR A 567 -14.17 -21.15 -27.39
CA THR A 567 -14.21 -19.92 -26.58
C THR A 567 -15.60 -19.68 -26.04
N LYS A 568 -16.63 -19.67 -26.90
CA LYS A 568 -18.03 -19.53 -26.47
C LYS A 568 -18.43 -20.57 -25.43
N LYS A 569 -18.09 -21.84 -25.68
CA LYS A 569 -18.40 -22.94 -24.75
C LYS A 569 -17.72 -22.79 -23.38
N LEU A 570 -16.46 -22.35 -23.34
CA LEU A 570 -15.76 -22.13 -22.07
C LEU A 570 -16.27 -20.88 -21.36
N TRP A 571 -16.58 -19.82 -22.10
CA TRP A 571 -17.17 -18.60 -21.58
C TRP A 571 -18.51 -18.88 -20.89
N GLU A 572 -19.46 -19.52 -21.58
CA GLU A 572 -20.76 -19.93 -21.01
C GLU A 572 -20.61 -20.74 -19.72
N LYS A 573 -19.59 -21.61 -19.65
CA LYS A 573 -19.35 -22.48 -18.50
C LYS A 573 -18.85 -21.72 -17.27
N TYR A 574 -18.04 -20.68 -17.45
CA TYR A 574 -17.30 -20.03 -16.37
C TYR A 574 -17.73 -18.60 -16.06
N TYR A 575 -18.28 -17.85 -17.02
CA TYR A 575 -18.63 -16.44 -16.88
C TYR A 575 -19.46 -16.15 -15.62
N LYS A 576 -20.52 -16.94 -15.38
CA LYS A 576 -21.41 -16.81 -14.20
C LYS A 576 -20.73 -17.07 -12.86
N ARG A 577 -19.50 -17.59 -12.85
CA ARG A 577 -18.71 -17.85 -11.62
C ARG A 577 -17.79 -16.68 -11.28
N ILE A 578 -17.61 -15.74 -12.19
CA ILE A 578 -16.79 -14.54 -12.01
C ILE A 578 -17.59 -13.57 -11.13
N ASN A 579 -17.00 -13.15 -10.01
CA ASN A 579 -17.56 -12.17 -9.09
C ASN A 579 -16.45 -11.24 -8.61
N ILE A 580 -16.08 -10.32 -9.51
CA ILE A 580 -15.00 -9.35 -9.31
C ILE A 580 -15.30 -8.44 -8.12
N GLU A 581 -16.52 -7.91 -8.03
CA GLU A 581 -16.92 -7.02 -6.94
C GLU A 581 -16.70 -7.66 -5.56
N THR A 582 -17.21 -8.87 -5.35
CA THR A 582 -17.07 -9.54 -4.04
C THR A 582 -15.61 -9.83 -3.71
N LYS A 583 -14.80 -10.24 -4.70
CA LYS A 583 -13.37 -10.50 -4.49
C LYS A 583 -12.62 -9.21 -4.15
N ILE A 584 -12.88 -8.10 -4.86
CA ILE A 584 -12.25 -6.80 -4.61
C ILE A 584 -12.64 -6.26 -3.24
N GLU A 585 -13.93 -6.23 -2.89
CA GLU A 585 -14.36 -5.70 -1.58
C GLU A 585 -13.84 -6.55 -0.41
N SER A 586 -13.68 -7.87 -0.62
CA SER A 586 -13.04 -8.75 0.35
C SER A 586 -11.56 -8.40 0.55
N LEU A 587 -10.82 -8.11 -0.54
CA LEU A 587 -9.44 -7.67 -0.47
C LEU A 587 -9.31 -6.27 0.11
N ARG A 588 -10.15 -5.30 -0.28
CA ARG A 588 -10.20 -3.95 0.28
C ARG A 588 -10.30 -3.97 1.79
N LYS A 589 -11.27 -4.71 2.33
CA LYS A 589 -11.46 -4.88 3.77
C LYS A 589 -10.24 -5.54 4.44
N LYS A 590 -9.60 -6.49 3.75
CA LYS A 590 -8.43 -7.18 4.27
C LYS A 590 -7.23 -6.24 4.33
N LEU A 591 -7.00 -5.41 3.31
CA LEU A 591 -5.77 -4.65 3.13
C LEU A 591 -5.79 -3.23 3.70
N SER A 592 -6.96 -2.60 3.86
CA SER A 592 -7.10 -1.17 4.18
C SER A 592 -6.19 -0.65 5.30
N THR A 593 -6.12 -1.38 6.42
CA THR A 593 -5.25 -0.96 7.54
C THR A 593 -3.77 -1.07 7.21
N SER A 594 -3.33 -2.13 6.52
CA SER A 594 -1.91 -2.32 6.19
C SER A 594 -1.48 -1.43 5.02
N SER A 595 -2.36 -1.12 4.06
CA SER A 595 -2.05 -0.20 2.96
C SER A 595 -1.84 1.24 3.45
N GLU A 596 -2.58 1.71 4.46
CA GLU A 596 -2.31 2.99 5.12
C GLU A 596 -0.87 3.09 5.67
N TYR A 597 -0.39 2.01 6.32
CA TYR A 597 0.99 1.97 6.80
C TYR A 597 1.98 1.92 5.63
N ASP A 598 1.70 1.11 4.62
CA ASP A 598 2.57 0.93 3.47
C ASP A 598 2.83 2.26 2.76
N ILE A 599 1.75 3.01 2.48
CA ILE A 599 1.81 4.36 1.90
C ILE A 599 2.58 5.33 2.81
N SER A 600 2.45 5.19 4.13
CA SER A 600 3.17 6.08 5.06
C SER A 600 4.67 5.84 5.13
N VAL A 601 5.12 4.63 4.80
CA VAL A 601 6.55 4.24 4.82
C VAL A 601 7.17 4.50 3.44
N TRP A 602 6.49 4.09 2.38
CA TRP A 602 7.03 4.11 1.02
C TRP A 602 6.57 5.29 0.18
N GLY A 603 5.68 6.11 0.74
CA GLY A 603 5.01 7.18 0.01
C GLY A 603 3.93 6.63 -0.92
N ARG A 604 3.34 7.55 -1.68
CA ARG A 604 2.63 7.20 -2.90
C ARG A 604 3.56 7.43 -4.06
N HIS A 605 3.52 6.54 -5.01
CA HIS A 605 4.21 6.66 -6.28
C HIS A 605 3.16 6.56 -7.37
N ASP A 606 3.52 7.03 -8.55
CA ASP A 606 2.59 6.99 -9.65
C ASP A 606 2.46 5.55 -10.17
N ASP A 607 1.26 5.20 -10.63
CA ASP A 607 1.10 3.98 -11.43
C ASP A 607 1.87 4.13 -12.77
N PRO A 608 2.05 3.06 -13.57
CA PRO A 608 2.84 3.13 -14.80
C PRO A 608 2.41 4.17 -15.86
N TYR A 609 1.26 4.85 -15.68
CA TYR A 609 0.81 5.95 -16.54
C TYR A 609 0.85 7.32 -15.84
N ASP A 610 1.66 7.46 -14.79
CA ASP A 610 1.83 8.70 -14.02
C ASP A 610 0.53 9.18 -13.34
N HIS A 611 -0.41 8.27 -13.03
CA HIS A 611 -1.63 8.62 -12.31
C HIS A 611 -1.50 8.26 -10.83
N GLN A 612 -1.83 9.23 -9.98
CA GLN A 612 -1.98 9.03 -8.54
C GLN A 612 -3.38 9.45 -8.11
N ARG A 613 -4.11 8.52 -7.51
CA ARG A 613 -5.45 8.82 -6.99
C ARG A 613 -5.39 9.31 -5.54
N GLU A 614 -6.51 9.87 -5.08
CA GLU A 614 -6.58 10.60 -3.81
C GLU A 614 -6.23 9.73 -2.59
N ASP A 615 -6.48 8.42 -2.63
CA ASP A 615 -6.13 7.47 -1.60
C ASP A 615 -6.26 6.02 -2.10
N PHE A 616 -5.99 5.06 -1.20
CA PHE A 616 -6.13 3.63 -1.46
C PHE A 616 -7.54 3.24 -1.92
N ASP A 617 -8.60 3.82 -1.37
CA ASP A 617 -9.96 3.46 -1.75
C ASP A 617 -10.28 3.93 -3.17
N GLY A 618 -9.79 5.10 -3.56
CA GLY A 618 -9.85 5.60 -4.94
C GLY A 618 -9.12 4.70 -5.93
N GLU A 619 -7.94 4.17 -5.58
CA GLU A 619 -7.21 3.18 -6.41
C GLU A 619 -7.98 1.87 -6.58
N VAL A 620 -8.62 1.39 -5.50
CA VAL A 620 -9.41 0.17 -5.54
C VAL A 620 -10.72 0.35 -6.33
N ASP A 621 -11.39 1.49 -6.18
CA ASP A 621 -12.60 1.79 -6.96
C ASP A 621 -12.30 1.91 -8.45
N PHE A 622 -11.16 2.51 -8.81
CA PHE A 622 -10.70 2.55 -10.18
C PHE A 622 -10.43 1.14 -10.75
N LEU A 623 -9.64 0.32 -10.06
CA LEU A 623 -9.37 -1.06 -10.49
C LEU A 623 -10.68 -1.83 -10.73
N LYS A 624 -11.63 -1.70 -9.80
CA LYS A 624 -12.95 -2.34 -9.90
C LYS A 624 -13.70 -1.85 -11.14
N SER A 625 -13.74 -0.54 -11.39
CA SER A 625 -14.36 0.06 -12.58
C SER A 625 -13.77 -0.53 -13.85
N VAL A 626 -12.43 -0.48 -13.99
CA VAL A 626 -11.69 -0.97 -15.16
C VAL A 626 -12.03 -2.42 -15.47
N ILE A 627 -11.94 -3.30 -14.47
CA ILE A 627 -12.15 -4.74 -14.68
C ILE A 627 -13.63 -5.05 -15.00
N LEU A 628 -14.59 -4.33 -14.39
CA LEU A 628 -16.01 -4.53 -14.70
C LEU A 628 -16.36 -4.06 -16.12
N ILE A 629 -15.82 -2.92 -16.54
CA ILE A 629 -15.94 -2.45 -17.93
C ILE A 629 -15.36 -3.48 -18.88
N LYS A 630 -14.11 -3.92 -18.63
CA LYS A 630 -13.44 -4.91 -19.49
C LYS A 630 -14.17 -6.24 -19.52
N LEU A 631 -14.74 -6.69 -18.41
CA LEU A 631 -15.55 -7.90 -18.35
C LEU A 631 -16.79 -7.80 -19.26
N SER A 632 -17.45 -6.64 -19.32
CA SER A 632 -18.55 -6.38 -20.24
C SER A 632 -18.08 -6.43 -21.69
N VAL A 633 -16.97 -5.76 -22.01
CA VAL A 633 -16.38 -5.74 -23.36
C VAL A 633 -16.03 -7.16 -23.84
N VAL A 634 -15.41 -7.97 -22.99
CA VAL A 634 -15.09 -9.38 -23.31
C VAL A 634 -16.37 -10.19 -23.52
N ASN A 635 -17.41 -9.97 -22.71
CA ASN A 635 -18.69 -10.64 -22.91
C ASN A 635 -19.30 -10.31 -24.27
N ASP A 636 -19.39 -9.02 -24.59
CA ASP A 636 -19.97 -8.53 -25.85
C ASP A 636 -19.16 -9.02 -27.06
N PHE A 637 -17.82 -9.04 -26.96
CA PHE A 637 -16.97 -9.61 -28.00
C PHE A 637 -17.27 -11.09 -28.24
N ILE A 638 -17.32 -11.92 -27.18
CA ILE A 638 -17.56 -13.36 -27.32
C ILE A 638 -18.97 -13.66 -27.82
N GLU A 639 -19.97 -12.86 -27.44
CA GLU A 639 -21.34 -12.99 -27.97
C GLU A 639 -21.41 -12.70 -29.48
N ASN A 640 -20.54 -11.81 -29.98
CA ASN A 640 -20.48 -11.39 -31.38
C ASN A 640 -19.49 -12.16 -32.27
N LEU A 641 -18.63 -13.02 -31.69
CA LEU A 641 -17.85 -14.02 -32.45
C LEU A 641 -18.76 -14.96 -33.26
#